data_AF-A0A0W8CVC4-F1
#
_entry.id   AF-A0A0W8CVC4-F1
#
_cell.length_a   1.000
_cell.length_b   1.000
_cell.length_c   1.000
_cell.angle_alpha   90.00
_cell.angle_beta   90.00
_cell.angle_gamma   90.00
#
_symmetry.space_group_name_H-M   'P 1'
#
loop_
_entity.id
_entity.type
_entity.pdbx_description
1 polymer ?
#
loop_
_entity_poly.entity_id
_entity_poly.type
_entity_poly.pdbx_seq_one_letter_code
_entity_poly.pdbx_strand_id
1 'polypeptide(L)'
;MELDQAISLWRGRAADAVLLGASSSVAKDGSRLILLTSSEDVREISAPTRKCINHWTFRAGSAHALRVAAARHPHSRVLFGVCGAPGVSASKKARQARRQEANKTTALPANEGLAVWRDTDLDVAKWRRSPLQSNSKAFALLVHSKLKEEVVVVFQDGSFTTYDEDLIRGLHSDDAKDVTAEEEDEDDDDDQEESVVWAYLETDNRSPVKGALFLSILMQKTNKKGDKQLELLVYQITIPNTPRRMGGALGAVLLVRRRVNLPDNEELSSCAFHAETFSYSIIGRSGTWQTLRFSRDALTNALTLVASQQMPNLSSAETDSSIPVHKKRKLQPSASGYLVSGVGNYTYLISTPLDTPLKFTGWDSKFAVPVSNTEINLASDQDGENEVVVGRSTKDGVGKPVQLVSVGAGDAVLAAYERAAFLIHVRNKNSTLVSVLGATASTTLSSTTPAMPDSSVQWETVTGTSSVNNDTLDAETWKANMCSGDDRERQLIADLSDPQVTPTAAEFTSRLDEALKKQKKRKAGKEGEELSYRLLQTVTRRCLDSTDLELWGPLEAMLRTDRLSARAEPTLLPTLMKHNQFALLECAIVHLVDIDERSIRASQHPEVARALRQLDELVQLQLRASAQYESVHGVLSNFLSGVRLPRAPGLADYSIEELRL
;
A
#
# COMPACT_ATOMS: atom_id res chain seq x y z
N MET A 1 -1.59 0.35 12.09
CA MET A 1 -0.27 0.05 11.48
C MET A 1 0.44 1.35 11.20
N GLU A 2 1.71 1.46 11.54
CA GLU A 2 2.56 2.62 11.22
C GLU A 2 3.84 2.11 10.59
N LEU A 3 4.28 2.75 9.51
CA LEU A 3 5.56 2.50 8.87
C LEU A 3 6.57 3.52 9.39
N ASP A 4 7.66 3.04 9.97
CA ASP A 4 8.79 3.90 10.31
C ASP A 4 9.54 4.31 9.05
N GLN A 5 10.37 5.36 9.17
CA GLN A 5 11.30 5.75 8.12
C GLN A 5 12.18 4.56 7.68
N ALA A 6 12.35 4.42 6.36
CA ALA A 6 13.16 3.37 5.78
C ALA A 6 14.64 3.53 6.18
N ILE A 7 15.23 2.46 6.68
CA ILE A 7 16.64 2.38 7.09
C ILE A 7 17.43 1.71 5.98
N SER A 8 18.49 2.34 5.50
CA SER A 8 19.36 1.69 4.51
C SER A 8 20.20 0.59 5.17
N LEU A 9 20.07 -0.64 4.67
CA LEU A 9 20.90 -1.77 5.10
C LEU A 9 22.11 -1.97 4.19
N TRP A 10 21.92 -1.71 2.90
CA TRP A 10 22.96 -1.87 1.91
C TRP A 10 22.70 -0.96 0.72
N ARG A 11 23.77 -0.41 0.15
CA ARG A 11 23.76 0.29 -1.14
C ARG A 11 24.91 -0.23 -2.01
N GLY A 12 24.59 -0.48 -3.26
CA GLY A 12 25.55 -0.85 -4.29
C GLY A 12 26.10 0.37 -5.00
N ARG A 13 27.24 0.20 -5.64
CA ARG A 13 27.78 1.16 -6.63
C ARG A 13 27.12 0.90 -7.99
N ALA A 14 27.21 1.87 -8.89
CA ALA A 14 26.72 1.70 -10.26
C ALA A 14 27.39 0.54 -11.03
N ALA A 15 28.61 0.16 -10.62
CA ALA A 15 29.37 -0.95 -11.18
C ALA A 15 29.07 -2.31 -10.54
N ASP A 16 28.33 -2.34 -9.43
CA ASP A 16 28.02 -3.60 -8.74
C ASP A 16 26.96 -4.39 -9.52
N ALA A 17 27.03 -5.72 -9.41
CA ALA A 17 26.04 -6.62 -9.98
C ALA A 17 24.64 -6.36 -9.41
N VAL A 18 23.65 -6.49 -10.29
CA VAL A 18 22.23 -6.36 -9.92
C VAL A 18 21.83 -7.48 -8.97
N LEU A 19 21.07 -7.13 -7.92
CA LEU A 19 20.45 -8.09 -7.02
C LEU A 19 19.46 -8.98 -7.78
N LEU A 20 19.61 -10.30 -7.61
CA LEU A 20 18.65 -11.30 -8.08
C LEU A 20 17.45 -11.42 -7.13
N GLY A 21 17.66 -11.13 -5.84
CA GLY A 21 16.62 -11.15 -4.83
C GLY A 21 17.21 -11.18 -3.42
N ALA A 22 16.31 -11.27 -2.43
CA ALA A 22 16.69 -11.32 -1.03
C ALA A 22 15.88 -12.38 -0.28
N SER A 23 16.47 -12.95 0.76
CA SER A 23 15.76 -13.77 1.73
C SER A 23 16.03 -13.27 3.15
N SER A 24 15.07 -13.51 4.04
CA SER A 24 15.19 -13.17 5.46
C SER A 24 15.12 -14.45 6.27
N SER A 25 15.94 -14.54 7.33
CA SER A 25 15.84 -15.59 8.33
C SER A 25 16.05 -15.03 9.73
N VAL A 26 15.60 -15.78 10.74
CA VAL A 26 15.81 -15.44 12.15
C VAL A 26 16.79 -16.45 12.71
N ALA A 27 17.93 -15.98 13.21
CA ALA A 27 18.94 -16.82 13.83
C ALA A 27 18.50 -17.33 15.20
N LYS A 28 19.22 -18.33 15.73
CA LYS A 28 18.93 -18.94 17.04
C LYS A 28 19.00 -17.96 18.21
N ASP A 29 19.81 -16.91 18.09
CA ASP A 29 19.93 -15.83 19.07
C ASP A 29 18.81 -14.77 18.94
N GLY A 30 17.86 -14.99 18.03
CA GLY A 30 16.76 -14.05 17.73
C GLY A 30 17.19 -12.91 16.81
N SER A 31 18.44 -12.85 16.37
CA SER A 31 18.90 -11.83 15.43
C SER A 31 18.29 -12.06 14.04
N ARG A 32 17.85 -10.97 13.41
CA ARG A 32 17.29 -11.02 12.05
C ARG A 32 18.44 -10.92 11.06
N LEU A 33 18.54 -11.92 10.19
CA LEU A 33 19.58 -12.04 9.17
C LEU A 33 18.94 -11.86 7.79
N ILE A 34 19.58 -11.06 6.96
CA ILE A 34 19.12 -10.75 5.61
C ILE A 34 20.20 -11.20 4.64
N LEU A 35 19.83 -12.04 3.68
CA LEU A 35 20.71 -12.56 2.67
C LEU A 35 20.40 -11.87 1.34
N LEU A 36 21.32 -11.04 0.86
CA LEU A 36 21.25 -10.39 -0.43
C LEU A 36 22.02 -11.22 -1.45
N THR A 37 21.38 -11.59 -2.55
CA THR A 37 22.00 -12.41 -3.60
C THR A 37 22.08 -11.61 -4.89
N SER A 38 23.29 -11.49 -5.46
CA SER A 38 23.54 -10.94 -6.78
C SER A 38 24.10 -12.03 -7.71
N SER A 39 24.33 -11.68 -8.97
CA SER A 39 24.97 -12.58 -9.94
C SER A 39 26.49 -12.77 -9.72
N GLU A 40 27.08 -12.01 -8.79
CA GLU A 40 28.52 -12.03 -8.48
C GLU A 40 28.83 -12.31 -7.01
N ASP A 41 27.88 -12.11 -6.10
CA ASP A 41 28.10 -12.34 -4.69
C ASP A 41 26.83 -12.63 -3.89
N VAL A 42 27.05 -13.11 -2.67
CA VAL A 42 26.03 -13.28 -1.63
C VAL A 42 26.53 -12.57 -0.38
N ARG A 43 25.68 -11.72 0.21
CA ARG A 43 25.99 -10.96 1.42
C ARG A 43 24.97 -11.26 2.50
N GLU A 44 25.46 -11.61 3.68
CA GLU A 44 24.65 -11.79 4.86
C GLU A 44 24.79 -10.57 5.77
N ILE A 45 23.68 -9.88 6.03
CA ILE A 45 23.62 -8.65 6.81
C ILE A 45 22.76 -8.89 8.04
N SER A 46 23.28 -8.52 9.21
CA SER A 46 22.50 -8.46 10.44
C SER A 46 21.60 -7.23 10.40
N ALA A 47 20.28 -7.40 10.38
CA ALA A 47 19.35 -6.28 10.42
C ALA A 47 19.52 -5.37 11.67
N PRO A 48 19.71 -5.88 12.90
CA PRO A 48 19.86 -5.03 14.07
C PRO A 48 21.18 -4.25 14.11
N THR A 49 22.29 -4.88 13.71
CA THR A 49 23.61 -4.22 13.76
C THR A 49 23.97 -3.50 12.46
N ARG A 50 23.22 -3.75 11.38
CA ARG A 50 23.45 -3.25 10.01
C ARG A 50 24.82 -3.61 9.43
N LYS A 51 25.50 -4.58 10.04
CA LYS A 51 26.82 -5.04 9.60
C LYS A 51 26.69 -6.25 8.69
N CYS A 52 27.49 -6.25 7.63
CA CYS A 52 27.75 -7.45 6.84
C CYS A 52 28.54 -8.44 7.72
N ILE A 53 27.94 -9.61 7.96
CA ILE A 53 28.53 -10.70 8.74
C ILE A 53 29.39 -11.56 7.83
N ASN A 54 28.83 -12.00 6.70
CA ASN A 54 29.48 -12.88 5.74
C ASN A 54 29.33 -12.34 4.32
N HIS A 55 30.36 -12.56 3.51
CA HIS A 55 30.39 -12.15 2.11
C HIS A 55 31.08 -13.22 1.27
N TRP A 56 30.35 -13.76 0.30
CA TRP A 56 30.85 -14.76 -0.64
C TRP A 56 30.85 -14.18 -2.04
N THR A 57 32.01 -14.18 -2.70
CA THR A 57 32.19 -13.60 -4.04
C THR A 57 32.53 -14.67 -5.07
N PHE A 58 31.93 -14.59 -6.25
CA PHE A 58 32.21 -15.44 -7.40
C PHE A 58 32.15 -14.63 -8.70
N ARG A 59 32.65 -15.19 -9.80
CA ARG A 59 32.59 -14.50 -11.10
C ARG A 59 31.20 -14.63 -11.71
N ALA A 60 30.68 -13.54 -12.30
CA ALA A 60 29.44 -13.56 -13.07
C ALA A 60 29.47 -14.67 -14.13
N GLY A 61 28.38 -15.45 -14.21
CA GLY A 61 28.24 -16.56 -15.16
C GLY A 61 29.18 -17.75 -14.91
N SER A 62 29.92 -17.78 -13.79
CA SER A 62 30.69 -18.96 -13.38
C SER A 62 29.77 -20.13 -12.99
N ALA A 63 30.33 -21.33 -12.87
CA ALA A 63 29.59 -22.50 -12.40
C ALA A 63 29.07 -22.35 -10.95
N HIS A 64 29.62 -21.41 -10.18
CA HIS A 64 29.20 -21.09 -8.81
C HIS A 64 28.26 -19.88 -8.77
N ALA A 65 28.06 -19.18 -9.89
CA ALA A 65 27.14 -18.07 -9.94
C ALA A 65 25.72 -18.57 -9.69
N LEU A 66 25.05 -17.92 -8.73
CA LEU A 66 23.69 -18.26 -8.36
C LEU A 66 22.70 -17.73 -9.39
N ARG A 67 21.61 -18.46 -9.60
CA ARG A 67 20.52 -18.10 -10.53
C ARG A 67 19.28 -17.57 -9.84
N VAL A 68 19.09 -17.96 -8.58
CA VAL A 68 17.94 -17.62 -7.74
C VAL A 68 18.47 -17.09 -6.42
N ALA A 69 17.68 -16.28 -5.72
CA ALA A 69 18.01 -15.82 -4.37
C ALA A 69 18.36 -17.01 -3.46
N ALA A 70 19.53 -16.93 -2.81
CA ALA A 70 19.94 -17.91 -1.82
C ALA A 70 19.02 -17.85 -0.60
N ALA A 71 18.93 -18.96 0.13
CA ALA A 71 18.12 -19.08 1.33
C ALA A 71 18.97 -19.59 2.51
N ARG A 72 18.87 -18.91 3.66
CA ARG A 72 19.46 -19.38 4.93
C ARG A 72 18.41 -20.12 5.74
N HIS A 73 18.72 -21.34 6.15
CA HIS A 73 17.83 -22.11 7.01
C HIS A 73 17.64 -21.42 8.38
N PRO A 74 16.42 -21.29 8.94
CA PRO A 74 16.20 -20.59 10.21
C PRO A 74 16.87 -21.25 11.43
N HIS A 75 16.93 -22.59 11.44
CA HIS A 75 17.42 -23.35 12.60
C HIS A 75 18.82 -23.94 12.44
N SER A 76 19.38 -23.92 11.24
CA SER A 76 20.72 -24.45 10.98
C SER A 76 21.61 -23.32 10.45
N ARG A 77 22.92 -23.51 10.53
CA ARG A 77 23.89 -22.55 9.96
C ARG A 77 24.12 -22.80 8.46
N VAL A 78 23.17 -23.49 7.83
CA VAL A 78 23.27 -23.96 6.45
C VAL A 78 22.57 -22.98 5.53
N LEU A 79 23.21 -22.70 4.41
CA LEU A 79 22.73 -21.88 3.33
C LEU A 79 22.58 -22.75 2.07
N PHE A 80 21.57 -22.41 1.27
CA PHE A 80 21.22 -23.09 0.03
C PHE A 80 21.23 -22.09 -1.12
N GLY A 81 21.66 -22.53 -2.30
CA GLY A 81 21.68 -21.72 -3.52
C GLY A 81 21.60 -22.58 -4.78
N VAL A 82 20.99 -22.07 -5.85
CA VAL A 82 20.96 -22.78 -7.14
C VAL A 82 22.02 -22.20 -8.06
N CYS A 83 22.95 -23.04 -8.53
CA CYS A 83 24.04 -22.68 -9.43
C CYS A 83 24.05 -23.54 -10.70
N GLY A 84 25.07 -23.40 -11.54
CA GLY A 84 25.27 -24.30 -12.68
C GLY A 84 25.58 -25.72 -12.23
N ALA A 85 25.17 -26.72 -13.01
CA ALA A 85 25.37 -28.14 -12.68
C ALA A 85 26.86 -28.49 -12.42
N PRO A 86 27.17 -29.28 -11.37
CA PRO A 86 28.53 -29.74 -11.08
C PRO A 86 29.06 -30.64 -12.21
N GLY A 87 30.36 -30.52 -12.55
CA GLY A 87 31.00 -31.28 -13.64
C GLY A 87 30.81 -30.68 -15.04
N VAL A 88 29.85 -29.77 -15.24
CA VAL A 88 29.69 -29.01 -16.50
C VAL A 88 30.57 -27.76 -16.48
N SER A 89 31.88 -27.92 -16.21
CA SER A 89 32.83 -26.88 -16.56
C SER A 89 32.80 -26.76 -18.08
N ALA A 90 32.43 -25.58 -18.61
CA ALA A 90 32.25 -25.33 -20.04
C ALA A 90 33.55 -25.51 -20.84
N SER A 91 33.97 -26.76 -21.05
CA SER A 91 34.97 -27.14 -22.02
C SER A 91 34.44 -26.76 -23.41
N LYS A 92 35.31 -26.22 -24.28
CA LYS A 92 35.00 -25.99 -25.71
C LYS A 92 34.37 -27.22 -26.36
N LYS A 93 34.76 -28.42 -25.92
CA LYS A 93 34.25 -29.71 -26.41
C LYS A 93 32.79 -29.97 -25.99
N ALA A 94 32.40 -29.60 -24.77
CA ALA A 94 31.01 -29.68 -24.29
C ALA A 94 30.10 -28.66 -25.00
N ARG A 95 30.62 -27.48 -25.36
CA ARG A 95 29.90 -26.51 -26.22
C ARG A 95 29.73 -27.01 -27.65
N GLN A 96 30.69 -27.75 -28.18
CA GLN A 96 30.64 -28.30 -29.54
C GLN A 96 29.71 -29.52 -29.62
N ALA A 97 29.68 -30.38 -28.60
CA ALA A 97 28.69 -31.46 -28.47
C ALA A 97 27.25 -30.91 -28.37
N ARG A 98 27.03 -29.83 -27.59
CA ARG A 98 25.73 -29.14 -27.52
C ARG A 98 25.24 -28.58 -28.86
N ARG A 99 26.15 -28.09 -29.72
CA ARG A 99 25.79 -27.65 -31.09
C ARG A 99 25.39 -28.82 -32.00
N GLN A 100 25.84 -30.03 -31.71
CA GLN A 100 25.48 -31.23 -32.47
C GLN A 100 24.20 -31.90 -31.93
N GLU A 101 23.92 -31.78 -30.63
CA GLU A 101 22.71 -32.31 -29.98
C GLU A 101 21.48 -31.40 -30.08
N ALA A 102 21.67 -30.08 -30.25
CA ALA A 102 20.56 -29.14 -30.49
C ALA A 102 19.80 -29.38 -31.81
N ASN A 103 20.27 -30.29 -32.67
CA ASN A 103 19.56 -30.76 -33.87
C ASN A 103 18.59 -31.91 -33.58
N LYS A 104 18.46 -32.39 -32.33
CA LYS A 104 17.43 -33.35 -31.92
C LYS A 104 16.36 -32.62 -31.11
N THR A 105 15.10 -32.87 -31.44
CA THR A 105 13.87 -32.25 -30.89
C THR A 105 13.57 -32.56 -29.42
N THR A 106 14.51 -33.12 -28.66
CA THR A 106 14.35 -33.45 -27.24
C THR A 106 14.85 -32.30 -26.37
N ALA A 107 14.00 -31.76 -25.50
CA ALA A 107 14.36 -30.73 -24.53
C ALA A 107 15.56 -31.18 -23.68
N LEU A 108 16.65 -30.41 -23.72
CA LEU A 108 17.84 -30.68 -22.92
C LEU A 108 17.54 -30.39 -21.43
N PRO A 109 18.02 -31.21 -20.48
CA PRO A 109 17.82 -30.96 -19.07
C PRO A 109 18.41 -29.59 -18.68
N ALA A 110 17.67 -28.85 -17.84
CA ALA A 110 18.13 -27.63 -17.22
C ALA A 110 19.37 -27.95 -16.37
N ASN A 111 20.57 -27.70 -16.91
CA ASN A 111 21.84 -28.05 -16.28
C ASN A 111 22.12 -27.16 -15.05
N GLU A 112 21.38 -27.38 -13.96
CA GLU A 112 21.45 -26.66 -12.69
C GLU A 112 21.83 -27.62 -11.55
N GLY A 113 22.40 -27.06 -10.49
CA GLY A 113 22.77 -27.81 -9.30
C GLY A 113 22.41 -27.03 -8.04
N LEU A 114 22.04 -27.76 -7.00
CA LEU A 114 21.86 -27.23 -5.66
C LEU A 114 23.22 -27.19 -4.96
N ALA A 115 23.60 -26.01 -4.48
CA ALA A 115 24.76 -25.75 -3.66
C ALA A 115 24.37 -25.61 -2.19
N VAL A 116 25.17 -26.21 -1.31
CA VAL A 116 25.00 -26.14 0.15
C VAL A 116 26.34 -25.77 0.79
N TRP A 117 26.30 -24.79 1.70
CA TRP A 117 27.46 -24.34 2.46
C TRP A 117 27.05 -23.86 3.86
N ARG A 118 28.03 -23.75 4.76
CA ARG A 118 27.83 -23.19 6.10
C ARG A 118 28.36 -21.77 6.19
N ASP A 119 27.94 -21.03 7.23
CA ASP A 119 28.44 -19.69 7.49
C ASP A 119 29.97 -19.61 7.68
N THR A 120 30.62 -20.69 8.12
CA THR A 120 32.08 -20.80 8.21
C THR A 120 32.79 -21.02 6.87
N ASP A 121 32.06 -21.41 5.82
CA ASP A 121 32.63 -21.81 4.54
C ASP A 121 32.75 -20.62 3.59
N LEU A 122 33.78 -19.79 3.81
CA LEU A 122 34.03 -18.58 3.00
C LEU A 122 34.54 -18.90 1.58
N ASP A 123 35.13 -20.08 1.37
CA ASP A 123 35.64 -20.49 0.07
C ASP A 123 34.54 -21.15 -0.77
N VAL A 124 34.09 -20.42 -1.79
CA VAL A 124 33.04 -20.84 -2.74
C VAL A 124 33.40 -22.16 -3.45
N ALA A 125 34.68 -22.46 -3.64
CA ALA A 125 35.10 -23.70 -4.28
C ALA A 125 34.83 -24.96 -3.45
N LYS A 126 34.66 -24.80 -2.13
CA LYS A 126 34.40 -25.90 -1.18
C LYS A 126 32.91 -26.22 -1.00
N TRP A 127 32.03 -25.44 -1.61
CA TRP A 127 30.59 -25.66 -1.50
C TRP A 127 30.21 -27.04 -2.03
N ARG A 128 29.42 -27.77 -1.25
CA ARG A 128 28.88 -29.06 -1.67
C ARG A 128 27.84 -28.82 -2.75
N ARG A 129 27.86 -29.60 -3.83
CA ARG A 129 26.95 -29.43 -4.97
C ARG A 129 26.42 -30.76 -5.46
N SER A 130 25.15 -30.77 -5.83
CA SER A 130 24.46 -31.91 -6.44
C SER A 130 23.61 -31.42 -7.62
N PRO A 131 23.56 -32.13 -8.76
CA PRO A 131 22.69 -31.74 -9.87
C PRO A 131 21.22 -31.82 -9.44
N LEU A 132 20.42 -30.83 -9.88
CA LEU A 132 18.97 -30.88 -9.71
C LEU A 132 18.40 -31.91 -10.69
N GLN A 133 17.57 -32.82 -10.19
CA GLN A 133 16.92 -33.87 -10.99
C GLN A 133 15.61 -33.37 -11.60
N SER A 134 15.64 -32.27 -12.36
CA SER A 134 14.49 -31.73 -13.07
C SER A 134 14.87 -31.28 -14.48
N ASN A 135 13.90 -31.33 -15.39
CA ASN A 135 14.05 -30.84 -16.75
C ASN A 135 13.82 -29.31 -16.82
N SER A 136 13.15 -28.74 -15.83
CA SER A 136 12.84 -27.32 -15.72
C SER A 136 13.84 -26.58 -14.82
N LYS A 137 13.97 -25.27 -15.01
CA LYS A 137 14.87 -24.44 -14.19
C LYS A 137 14.24 -24.17 -12.83
N ALA A 138 15.07 -23.95 -11.80
CA ALA A 138 14.58 -23.51 -10.51
C ALA A 138 14.01 -22.08 -10.60
N PHE A 139 12.83 -21.89 -10.02
CA PHE A 139 12.17 -20.60 -9.84
C PHE A 139 12.51 -19.99 -8.47
N ALA A 140 12.36 -20.77 -7.39
CA ALA A 140 12.54 -20.29 -6.02
C ALA A 140 13.17 -21.34 -5.09
N LEU A 141 13.89 -20.86 -4.08
CA LEU A 141 14.32 -21.64 -2.92
C LEU A 141 13.55 -21.18 -1.68
N LEU A 142 12.77 -22.08 -1.10
CA LEU A 142 11.92 -21.80 0.05
C LEU A 142 12.38 -22.61 1.26
N VAL A 143 12.56 -21.94 2.40
CA VAL A 143 12.94 -22.52 3.68
C VAL A 143 11.95 -22.08 4.74
N HIS A 144 11.71 -22.92 5.74
CA HIS A 144 10.76 -22.61 6.80
C HIS A 144 11.18 -23.25 8.13
N SER A 145 10.82 -22.63 9.26
CA SER A 145 11.19 -23.09 10.61
C SER A 145 10.68 -24.50 10.96
N LYS A 146 9.55 -24.92 10.38
CA LYS A 146 9.04 -26.29 10.57
C LYS A 146 9.82 -27.35 9.79
N LEU A 147 10.54 -26.95 8.74
CA LEU A 147 11.49 -27.82 8.07
C LEU A 147 12.75 -27.85 8.96
N LYS A 148 13.27 -29.06 9.22
CA LYS A 148 14.39 -29.20 10.17
C LYS A 148 15.69 -28.69 9.59
N GLU A 149 16.05 -29.22 8.42
CA GLU A 149 17.28 -28.89 7.66
C GLU A 149 17.02 -29.07 6.17
N GLU A 150 15.76 -28.92 5.75
CA GLU A 150 15.32 -29.17 4.38
C GLU A 150 14.98 -27.85 3.68
N VAL A 151 15.25 -27.82 2.38
CA VAL A 151 14.87 -26.72 1.48
C VAL A 151 13.88 -27.26 0.45
N VAL A 152 12.88 -26.46 0.11
CA VAL A 152 11.96 -26.73 -1.00
C VAL A 152 12.46 -25.95 -2.22
N VAL A 153 12.74 -26.67 -3.30
CA VAL A 153 13.06 -26.11 -4.61
C VAL A 153 11.78 -26.14 -5.43
N VAL A 154 11.32 -24.98 -5.89
CA VAL A 154 10.18 -24.86 -6.82
C VAL A 154 10.75 -24.60 -8.22
N PHE A 155 10.28 -25.35 -9.21
CA PHE A 155 10.71 -25.24 -10.61
C PHE A 155 9.74 -24.39 -11.43
N GLN A 156 10.17 -23.92 -12.60
CA GLN A 156 9.35 -23.03 -13.45
C GLN A 156 8.09 -23.72 -14.00
N ASP A 157 8.07 -25.04 -14.08
CA ASP A 157 6.93 -25.84 -14.52
C ASP A 157 5.91 -26.10 -13.40
N GLY A 158 6.11 -25.56 -12.19
CA GLY A 158 5.23 -25.75 -11.04
C GLY A 158 5.54 -27.00 -10.20
N SER A 159 6.43 -27.88 -10.69
CA SER A 159 6.92 -29.00 -9.89
C SER A 159 7.77 -28.50 -8.71
N PHE A 160 7.87 -29.30 -7.65
CA PHE A 160 8.73 -28.98 -6.51
C PHE A 160 9.41 -30.22 -5.95
N THR A 161 10.55 -30.00 -5.29
CA THR A 161 11.32 -31.08 -4.65
C THR A 161 11.97 -30.60 -3.37
N THR A 162 12.01 -31.46 -2.35
CA THR A 162 12.74 -31.17 -1.12
C THR A 162 14.13 -31.80 -1.11
N TYR A 163 15.11 -31.10 -0.53
CA TYR A 163 16.47 -31.57 -0.34
C TYR A 163 16.92 -31.28 1.09
N ASP A 164 17.70 -32.17 1.70
CA ASP A 164 18.33 -31.93 3.02
C ASP A 164 19.72 -31.28 2.91
N GLU A 165 20.37 -31.06 4.06
CA GLU A 165 21.72 -30.51 4.13
C GLU A 165 22.76 -31.37 3.39
N ASP A 166 22.53 -32.68 3.26
CA ASP A 166 23.40 -33.63 2.57
C ASP A 166 23.07 -33.78 1.08
N LEU A 167 22.19 -32.91 0.55
CA LEU A 167 21.75 -32.88 -0.84
C LEU A 167 20.99 -34.15 -1.27
N ILE A 168 20.41 -34.87 -0.31
CA ILE A 168 19.60 -36.04 -0.56
C ILE A 168 18.16 -35.60 -0.84
N ARG A 169 17.69 -35.94 -2.03
CA ARG A 169 16.30 -35.72 -2.44
C ARG A 169 15.34 -36.40 -1.46
N GLY A 170 14.35 -35.64 -1.01
CA GLY A 170 13.24 -36.10 -0.19
C GLY A 170 11.98 -36.27 -1.04
N LEU A 171 11.00 -35.42 -0.81
CA LEU A 171 9.68 -35.43 -1.43
C LEU A 171 9.70 -34.75 -2.80
N HIS A 172 9.04 -35.35 -3.79
CA HIS A 172 8.75 -34.71 -5.09
C HIS A 172 7.26 -34.38 -5.22
N SER A 173 6.91 -33.43 -6.10
CA SER A 173 5.51 -33.09 -6.39
C SER A 173 4.70 -34.29 -6.87
N ASP A 174 5.28 -35.20 -7.66
CA ASP A 174 4.61 -36.41 -8.16
C ASP A 174 4.24 -37.40 -7.05
N ASP A 175 4.90 -37.31 -5.88
CA ASP A 175 4.55 -38.11 -4.72
C ASP A 175 3.37 -37.51 -3.92
N ALA A 176 2.90 -36.32 -4.30
CA ALA A 176 1.81 -35.64 -3.62
C ALA A 176 0.48 -36.33 -3.91
N LYS A 177 -0.33 -36.51 -2.87
CA LYS A 177 -1.69 -37.02 -3.03
C LYS A 177 -2.60 -35.90 -3.54
N ASP A 178 -3.36 -36.16 -4.59
CA ASP A 178 -4.35 -35.23 -5.11
C ASP A 178 -5.72 -35.49 -4.47
N VAL A 179 -6.26 -34.50 -3.75
CA VAL A 179 -7.60 -34.55 -3.14
C VAL A 179 -8.63 -33.80 -4.01
N THR A 180 -8.17 -33.15 -5.09
CA THR A 180 -8.98 -32.34 -6.01
C THR A 180 -9.41 -33.08 -7.27
N ALA A 181 -9.27 -34.41 -7.29
CA ALA A 181 -9.68 -35.28 -8.40
C ALA A 181 -11.21 -35.34 -8.56
N GLU A 182 -11.81 -34.23 -8.99
CA GLU A 182 -13.02 -34.26 -9.83
C GLU A 182 -12.55 -34.42 -11.28
N GLU A 183 -13.25 -35.29 -12.03
CA GLU A 183 -12.91 -35.70 -13.40
C GLU A 183 -12.49 -34.49 -14.25
N GLU A 184 -11.22 -34.46 -14.68
CA GLU A 184 -10.74 -33.46 -15.63
C GLU A 184 -11.53 -33.65 -16.94
N ASP A 185 -12.27 -32.63 -17.38
CA ASP A 185 -12.68 -32.54 -18.78
C ASP A 185 -11.37 -32.56 -19.61
N GLU A 186 -11.18 -33.64 -20.38
CA GLU A 186 -10.08 -33.87 -21.33
C GLU A 186 -10.09 -32.85 -22.48
N ASP A 187 -10.08 -31.55 -22.19
CA ASP A 187 -10.08 -30.49 -23.19
C ASP A 187 -8.70 -29.80 -23.29
N ASP A 188 -7.97 -30.23 -24.33
CA ASP A 188 -6.88 -29.56 -25.05
C ASP A 188 -5.48 -29.48 -24.38
N ASP A 189 -4.89 -30.65 -24.13
CA ASP A 189 -3.44 -30.89 -24.26
C ASP A 189 -3.03 -30.62 -25.73
N ASP A 190 -2.13 -29.69 -26.04
CA ASP A 190 -0.73 -30.10 -26.24
C ASP A 190 0.26 -28.91 -26.36
N ASP A 191 -0.13 -27.65 -26.09
CA ASP A 191 0.74 -26.50 -26.42
C ASP A 191 0.49 -25.23 -25.57
N GLN A 192 0.22 -25.40 -24.28
CA GLN A 192 0.17 -24.26 -23.34
C GLN A 192 1.55 -24.10 -22.68
N GLU A 193 2.16 -22.91 -22.78
CA GLU A 193 3.38 -22.63 -22.01
C GLU A 193 2.97 -22.29 -20.58
N GLU A 194 3.40 -23.11 -19.63
CA GLU A 194 3.14 -22.94 -18.20
C GLU A 194 4.38 -22.38 -17.50
N SER A 195 4.19 -21.37 -16.65
CA SER A 195 5.26 -20.78 -15.86
C SER A 195 4.82 -20.39 -14.46
N VAL A 196 5.65 -20.66 -13.46
CA VAL A 196 5.45 -20.12 -12.10
C VAL A 196 5.70 -18.62 -12.10
N VAL A 197 4.75 -17.86 -11.54
CA VAL A 197 4.86 -16.41 -11.35
C VAL A 197 5.03 -16.02 -9.88
N TRP A 198 4.62 -16.87 -8.95
CA TRP A 198 4.76 -16.63 -7.52
C TRP A 198 4.75 -17.95 -6.73
N ALA A 199 5.60 -18.05 -5.71
CA ALA A 199 5.65 -19.20 -4.81
C ALA A 199 5.94 -18.74 -3.38
N TYR A 200 5.27 -19.36 -2.41
CA TYR A 200 5.39 -18.99 -0.99
C TYR A 200 5.17 -20.20 -0.08
N LEU A 201 5.88 -20.24 1.05
CA LEU A 201 5.87 -21.35 2.00
C LEU A 201 5.66 -20.81 3.41
N GLU A 202 4.50 -21.10 4.01
CA GLU A 202 4.12 -20.53 5.31
C GLU A 202 3.09 -21.38 6.05
N THR A 203 2.92 -21.11 7.34
CA THR A 203 1.91 -21.76 8.19
C THR A 203 0.58 -21.03 8.21
N ASP A 204 -0.50 -21.75 8.55
CA ASP A 204 -1.81 -21.17 8.85
C ASP A 204 -1.91 -20.58 10.26
N ASN A 205 -0.80 -20.48 10.99
CA ASN A 205 -0.77 -20.10 12.39
C ASN A 205 0.11 -18.87 12.64
N ARG A 206 -0.28 -18.06 13.63
CA ARG A 206 0.53 -16.91 14.08
C ARG A 206 1.89 -17.32 14.64
N SER A 207 2.04 -18.56 15.11
CA SER A 207 3.33 -19.11 15.49
C SER A 207 3.88 -19.94 14.34
N PRO A 208 5.07 -19.62 13.80
CA PRO A 208 5.63 -20.33 12.64
C PRO A 208 5.98 -21.80 12.96
N VAL A 209 5.97 -22.21 14.23
CA VAL A 209 6.24 -23.59 14.64
C VAL A 209 4.95 -24.42 14.79
N LYS A 210 3.79 -23.75 14.85
CA LYS A 210 2.46 -24.37 15.03
C LYS A 210 1.70 -24.39 13.70
N GLY A 211 0.56 -25.09 13.68
CA GLY A 211 -0.29 -25.15 12.49
C GLY A 211 0.18 -26.16 11.45
N ALA A 212 -0.46 -26.19 10.28
CA ALA A 212 -0.01 -26.95 9.11
C ALA A 212 0.90 -26.08 8.23
N LEU A 213 1.80 -26.71 7.47
CA LEU A 213 2.70 -26.01 6.55
C LEU A 213 2.11 -26.07 5.14
N PHE A 214 1.99 -24.92 4.48
CA PHE A 214 1.40 -24.81 3.15
C PHE A 214 2.41 -24.25 2.16
N LEU A 215 2.52 -24.91 1.00
CA LEU A 215 3.24 -24.43 -0.17
C LEU A 215 2.20 -23.95 -1.18
N SER A 216 2.22 -22.66 -1.48
CA SER A 216 1.31 -22.02 -2.43
C SER A 216 2.10 -21.64 -3.68
N ILE A 217 1.62 -22.05 -4.85
CA ILE A 217 2.25 -21.81 -6.15
C ILE A 217 1.19 -21.21 -7.06
N LEU A 218 1.49 -20.06 -7.66
CA LEU A 218 0.66 -19.43 -8.68
C LEU A 218 1.31 -19.68 -10.05
N MET A 219 0.58 -20.40 -10.90
CA MET A 219 0.94 -20.72 -12.27
C MET A 219 0.28 -19.73 -13.23
N GLN A 220 1.00 -19.37 -14.28
CA GLN A 220 0.49 -18.68 -15.44
C GLN A 220 0.58 -19.60 -16.65
N LYS A 221 -0.59 -19.99 -17.18
CA LYS A 221 -0.72 -20.73 -18.43
C LYS A 221 -0.95 -19.74 -19.56
N THR A 222 -0.19 -19.88 -20.63
CA THR A 222 -0.35 -19.07 -21.84
C THR A 222 -0.74 -19.94 -23.01
N ASN A 223 -1.93 -19.69 -23.56
CA ASN A 223 -2.42 -20.40 -24.73
C ASN A 223 -1.75 -19.86 -26.00
N LYS A 224 -1.77 -20.62 -27.11
CA LYS A 224 -1.25 -20.19 -28.43
C LYS A 224 -1.82 -18.85 -28.93
N LYS A 225 -3.02 -18.47 -28.47
CA LYS A 225 -3.68 -17.19 -28.81
C LYS A 225 -3.13 -16.00 -28.01
N GLY A 226 -2.25 -16.24 -27.03
CA GLY A 226 -1.70 -15.24 -26.12
C GLY A 226 -2.54 -15.03 -24.86
N ASP A 227 -3.65 -15.75 -24.70
CA ASP A 227 -4.51 -15.66 -23.52
C ASP A 227 -3.79 -16.21 -22.30
N LYS A 228 -3.72 -15.38 -21.26
CA LYS A 228 -3.07 -15.66 -19.99
C LYS A 228 -4.11 -16.13 -18.99
N GLN A 229 -3.95 -17.33 -18.47
CA GLN A 229 -4.78 -17.89 -17.41
C GLN A 229 -3.95 -18.12 -16.16
N LEU A 230 -4.49 -17.77 -15.00
CA LEU A 230 -3.82 -17.97 -13.72
C LEU A 230 -4.45 -19.15 -12.97
N GLU A 231 -3.61 -19.98 -12.36
CA GLU A 231 -4.01 -21.13 -11.56
C GLU A 231 -3.25 -21.16 -10.24
N LEU A 232 -3.98 -21.14 -9.12
CA LEU A 232 -3.42 -21.22 -7.77
C LEU A 232 -3.46 -22.67 -7.30
N LEU A 233 -2.29 -23.23 -6.99
CA LEU A 233 -2.08 -24.54 -6.40
C LEU A 233 -1.69 -24.38 -4.93
N VAL A 234 -2.37 -25.09 -4.03
CA VAL A 234 -2.06 -25.05 -2.59
C VAL A 234 -1.83 -26.47 -2.08
N TYR A 235 -0.59 -26.76 -1.71
CA TYR A 235 -0.17 -28.03 -1.14
C TYR A 235 -0.03 -27.92 0.38
N GLN A 236 -0.53 -28.91 1.12
CA GLN A 236 -0.22 -29.08 2.53
C GLN A 236 0.95 -30.05 2.68
N ILE A 237 2.06 -29.57 3.25
CA ILE A 237 3.23 -30.38 3.55
C ILE A 237 3.03 -31.05 4.91
N THR A 238 2.98 -32.38 4.88
CA THR A 238 2.88 -33.23 6.07
C THR A 238 4.27 -33.52 6.60
N ILE A 239 4.55 -33.04 7.80
CA ILE A 239 5.85 -33.20 8.46
C ILE A 239 5.74 -34.38 9.43
N PRO A 240 6.58 -35.42 9.27
CA PRO A 240 6.52 -36.59 10.14
C PRO A 240 7.00 -36.24 11.56
N ASN A 241 6.38 -36.85 12.56
CA ASN A 241 6.84 -36.75 13.95
C ASN A 241 8.18 -37.47 14.15
N THR A 242 8.43 -38.52 13.36
CA THR A 242 9.71 -39.24 13.35
C THR A 242 10.76 -38.46 12.55
N PRO A 243 12.01 -38.36 13.05
CA PRO A 243 13.08 -37.73 12.29
C PRO A 243 13.45 -38.56 11.06
N ARG A 244 13.96 -37.91 10.01
CA ARG A 244 14.35 -38.55 8.74
C ARG A 244 15.38 -39.66 8.90
N ARG A 245 16.33 -39.52 9.84
CA ARG A 245 17.30 -40.57 10.21
C ARG A 245 16.65 -41.87 10.72
N MET A 246 15.39 -41.81 11.17
CA MET A 246 14.59 -42.96 11.61
C MET A 246 13.49 -43.33 10.60
N GLY A 247 13.63 -42.89 9.34
CA GLY A 247 12.71 -43.21 8.24
C GLY A 247 11.50 -42.29 8.10
N GLY A 248 11.42 -41.17 8.83
CA GLY A 248 10.37 -40.18 8.62
C GLY A 248 10.55 -39.41 7.30
N ALA A 249 9.61 -39.54 6.37
CA ALA A 249 9.60 -38.79 5.11
C ALA A 249 8.55 -37.68 5.13
N LEU A 250 8.85 -36.56 4.49
CA LEU A 250 7.84 -35.54 4.19
C LEU A 250 6.81 -36.11 3.22
N GLY A 251 5.55 -35.70 3.40
CA GLY A 251 4.48 -35.92 2.41
C GLY A 251 3.91 -34.59 1.93
N ALA A 252 3.27 -34.59 0.77
CA ALA A 252 2.46 -33.46 0.32
C ALA A 252 1.06 -33.93 -0.08
N VAL A 253 0.09 -33.05 0.11
CA VAL A 253 -1.30 -33.24 -0.33
C VAL A 253 -1.72 -31.99 -1.07
N LEU A 254 -2.13 -32.11 -2.33
CA LEU A 254 -2.76 -31.01 -3.05
C LEU A 254 -4.17 -30.81 -2.49
N LEU A 255 -4.39 -29.65 -1.87
CA LEU A 255 -5.68 -29.32 -1.26
C LEU A 255 -6.57 -28.51 -2.20
N VAL A 256 -5.96 -27.61 -2.98
CA VAL A 256 -6.69 -26.70 -3.84
C VAL A 256 -5.98 -26.53 -5.16
N ARG A 257 -6.77 -26.64 -6.23
CA ARG A 257 -6.45 -26.22 -7.58
C ARG A 257 -7.54 -25.26 -8.04
N ARG A 258 -7.22 -23.97 -8.16
CA ARG A 258 -8.21 -22.92 -8.41
C ARG A 258 -7.78 -22.00 -9.54
N ARG A 259 -8.59 -21.92 -10.60
CA ARG A 259 -8.47 -20.88 -11.62
C ARG A 259 -8.76 -19.51 -11.01
N VAL A 260 -7.85 -18.56 -11.23
CA VAL A 260 -7.98 -17.17 -10.82
C VAL A 260 -8.30 -16.33 -12.06
N ASN A 261 -9.48 -15.73 -12.08
CA ASN A 261 -9.92 -14.86 -13.18
C ASN A 261 -9.70 -13.41 -12.77
N LEU A 262 -8.70 -12.77 -13.37
CA LEU A 262 -8.57 -11.31 -13.33
C LEU A 262 -9.59 -10.66 -14.28
N PRO A 263 -9.98 -9.40 -14.04
CA PRO A 263 -10.80 -8.63 -14.97
C PRO A 263 -10.20 -8.54 -16.38
N ASP A 264 -11.06 -8.32 -17.37
CA ASP A 264 -10.66 -8.24 -18.78
C ASP A 264 -9.60 -7.13 -19.00
N ASN A 265 -8.56 -7.43 -19.80
CA ASN A 265 -7.39 -6.58 -20.07
C ASN A 265 -6.43 -6.35 -18.89
N GLU A 266 -6.51 -7.17 -17.83
CA GLU A 266 -5.61 -7.05 -16.70
C GLU A 266 -4.57 -8.16 -16.61
N GLU A 267 -3.32 -7.76 -16.39
CA GLU A 267 -2.21 -8.67 -16.16
C GLU A 267 -1.89 -8.78 -14.67
N LEU A 268 -1.42 -9.95 -14.22
CA LEU A 268 -0.92 -10.09 -12.86
C LEU A 268 0.29 -9.18 -12.63
N SER A 269 0.25 -8.40 -11.56
CA SER A 269 1.40 -7.63 -11.11
C SER A 269 2.15 -8.32 -9.99
N SER A 270 1.46 -8.68 -8.90
CA SER A 270 2.08 -9.29 -7.73
C SER A 270 1.05 -10.01 -6.86
N CYS A 271 1.53 -10.88 -5.98
CA CYS A 271 0.71 -11.71 -5.10
C CYS A 271 1.31 -11.72 -3.68
N ALA A 272 0.45 -11.80 -2.68
CA ALA A 272 0.84 -11.92 -1.28
C ALA A 272 -0.08 -12.90 -0.53
N PHE A 273 0.49 -13.57 0.47
CA PHE A 273 -0.26 -14.44 1.37
C PHE A 273 -0.33 -13.83 2.77
N HIS A 274 -1.47 -14.00 3.42
CA HIS A 274 -1.76 -13.52 4.77
C HIS A 274 -2.08 -14.70 5.68
N ALA A 275 -1.13 -15.08 6.54
CA ALA A 275 -1.26 -16.26 7.39
C ALA A 275 -2.42 -16.15 8.40
N GLU A 276 -2.62 -14.97 9.01
CA GLU A 276 -3.67 -14.76 10.03
C GLU A 276 -5.09 -14.99 9.49
N THR A 277 -5.32 -14.57 8.26
CA THR A 277 -6.63 -14.68 7.60
C THR A 277 -6.73 -15.89 6.70
N PHE A 278 -5.62 -16.59 6.49
CA PHE A 278 -5.44 -17.65 5.51
C PHE A 278 -6.02 -17.25 4.15
N SER A 279 -5.53 -16.12 3.64
CA SER A 279 -6.02 -15.49 2.40
C SER A 279 -4.89 -15.06 1.47
N TYR A 280 -5.18 -15.05 0.18
CA TYR A 280 -4.30 -14.61 -0.89
C TYR A 280 -4.78 -13.28 -1.45
N SER A 281 -3.90 -12.31 -1.55
CA SER A 281 -4.13 -11.05 -2.24
C SER A 281 -3.45 -11.10 -3.59
N ILE A 282 -4.26 -11.01 -4.65
CA ILE A 282 -3.82 -11.07 -6.04
C ILE A 282 -4.07 -9.69 -6.63
N ILE A 283 -3.00 -9.06 -7.12
CA ILE A 283 -3.02 -7.66 -7.54
C ILE A 283 -2.66 -7.57 -9.01
N GLY A 284 -3.57 -6.99 -9.77
CA GLY A 284 -3.41 -6.72 -11.18
C GLY A 284 -2.58 -5.47 -11.44
N ARG A 285 -2.13 -5.36 -12.69
CA ARG A 285 -1.26 -4.29 -13.18
C ARG A 285 -1.90 -2.91 -13.07
N SER A 286 -3.22 -2.82 -13.22
CA SER A 286 -3.96 -1.56 -13.09
C SER A 286 -4.23 -1.17 -11.64
N GLY A 287 -3.98 -2.08 -10.69
CA GLY A 287 -4.29 -1.91 -9.28
C GLY A 287 -5.57 -2.62 -8.83
N THR A 288 -6.21 -3.48 -9.64
CA THR A 288 -7.28 -4.30 -9.08
C THR A 288 -6.70 -5.25 -8.06
N TRP A 289 -7.39 -5.42 -6.95
CA TRP A 289 -6.98 -6.25 -5.84
C TRP A 289 -8.11 -7.21 -5.51
N GLN A 290 -7.89 -8.48 -5.85
CA GLN A 290 -8.76 -9.58 -5.47
C GLN A 290 -8.20 -10.30 -4.24
N THR A 291 -9.06 -10.58 -3.26
CA THR A 291 -8.70 -11.38 -2.09
C THR A 291 -9.44 -12.70 -2.11
N LEU A 292 -8.70 -13.80 -2.23
CA LEU A 292 -9.20 -15.17 -2.14
C LEU A 292 -8.95 -15.70 -0.72
N ARG A 293 -9.92 -16.38 -0.12
CA ARG A 293 -9.80 -16.97 1.22
C ARG A 293 -10.37 -18.37 1.23
N PHE A 294 -9.82 -19.23 2.07
CA PHE A 294 -10.47 -20.51 2.36
C PHE A 294 -11.83 -20.30 3.02
N SER A 295 -12.86 -20.97 2.51
CA SER A 295 -14.15 -21.07 3.18
C SER A 295 -13.96 -21.73 4.54
N ARG A 296 -14.61 -21.18 5.58
CA ARG A 296 -14.56 -21.75 6.95
C ARG A 296 -15.43 -22.99 7.13
N ASP A 297 -16.06 -23.49 6.06
CA ASP A 297 -16.85 -24.71 6.13
C ASP A 297 -15.92 -25.91 6.27
N ALA A 298 -16.10 -26.66 7.36
CA ALA A 298 -15.28 -27.80 7.78
C ALA A 298 -15.25 -28.98 6.77
N LEU A 299 -15.90 -28.84 5.61
CA LEU A 299 -16.12 -29.88 4.62
C LEU A 299 -15.59 -29.50 3.23
N THR A 300 -15.37 -28.21 2.95
CA THR A 300 -14.96 -27.75 1.62
C THR A 300 -13.60 -27.07 1.73
N ASN A 301 -12.55 -27.74 1.25
CA ASN A 301 -11.24 -27.14 0.99
C ASN A 301 -11.34 -26.19 -0.22
N ALA A 302 -12.28 -25.26 -0.21
CA ALA A 302 -12.58 -24.38 -1.33
C ALA A 302 -12.06 -22.97 -1.07
N LEU A 303 -11.42 -22.39 -2.09
CA LEU A 303 -11.02 -20.99 -2.11
C LEU A 303 -12.14 -20.14 -2.71
N THR A 304 -12.65 -19.18 -1.96
CA THR A 304 -13.71 -18.26 -2.39
C THR A 304 -13.16 -16.83 -2.53
N LEU A 305 -13.69 -16.10 -3.52
CA LEU A 305 -13.43 -14.66 -3.66
C LEU A 305 -14.20 -13.91 -2.58
N VAL A 306 -13.48 -13.22 -1.69
CA VAL A 306 -14.07 -12.51 -0.54
C VAL A 306 -14.23 -11.02 -0.83
N ALA A 307 -13.28 -10.42 -1.56
CA ALA A 307 -13.30 -9.01 -1.88
C ALA A 307 -12.61 -8.76 -3.22
N SER A 308 -13.11 -7.76 -3.95
CA SER A 308 -12.46 -7.16 -5.11
C SER A 308 -12.47 -5.65 -4.90
N GLN A 309 -11.31 -5.02 -4.97
CA GLN A 309 -11.13 -3.59 -4.72
C GLN A 309 -10.16 -2.97 -5.73
N GLN A 310 -10.13 -1.64 -5.79
CA GLN A 310 -9.23 -0.90 -6.68
C GLN A 310 -8.23 -0.10 -5.85
N MET A 311 -6.94 -0.41 -6.02
CA MET A 311 -5.84 0.43 -5.52
C MET A 311 -5.77 1.72 -6.34
N PRO A 312 -5.14 2.81 -5.85
CA PRO A 312 -5.12 4.10 -6.53
C PRO A 312 -4.63 3.95 -7.97
N ASN A 313 -5.28 4.59 -8.93
CA ASN A 313 -4.91 4.43 -10.33
C ASN A 313 -3.47 4.87 -10.57
N LEU A 314 -2.72 4.04 -11.30
CA LEU A 314 -1.38 4.36 -11.78
C LEU A 314 -1.50 5.20 -13.05
N SER A 315 -0.82 6.35 -13.08
CA SER A 315 -0.81 7.24 -14.25
C SER A 315 -0.33 6.56 -15.54
N SER A 316 0.54 5.55 -15.42
CA SER A 316 1.08 4.83 -16.57
C SER A 316 0.16 3.72 -17.10
N ALA A 317 -0.82 3.26 -16.31
CA ALA A 317 -1.78 2.25 -16.75
C ALA A 317 -2.81 2.82 -17.75
N GLU A 318 -3.12 4.12 -17.66
CA GLU A 318 -4.05 4.82 -18.56
C GLU A 318 -3.42 5.21 -19.90
N THR A 319 -2.09 5.41 -19.95
CA THR A 319 -1.40 5.80 -21.19
C THR A 319 -1.24 4.66 -22.20
N ASP A 320 -1.22 3.40 -21.76
CA ASP A 320 -1.09 2.24 -22.65
C ASP A 320 -2.38 1.92 -23.42
N SER A 321 -3.56 2.38 -22.95
CA SER A 321 -4.86 2.06 -23.57
C SER A 321 -5.26 3.02 -24.71
N SER A 322 -4.59 4.17 -24.85
CA SER A 322 -5.04 5.27 -25.74
C SER A 322 -4.09 5.63 -26.88
N ILE A 323 -2.96 4.94 -27.05
CA ILE A 323 -1.98 5.29 -28.11
C ILE A 323 -2.33 4.56 -29.43
N PRO A 324 -2.69 5.27 -30.52
CA PRO A 324 -2.80 4.68 -31.84
C PRO A 324 -1.42 4.24 -32.31
N VAL A 325 -1.31 2.99 -32.74
CA VAL A 325 -0.06 2.35 -33.20
C VAL A 325 0.42 3.00 -34.50
N HIS A 326 1.15 4.12 -34.42
CA HIS A 326 1.92 4.66 -35.54
C HIS A 326 3.43 4.41 -35.37
N LYS A 327 3.98 3.84 -36.45
CA LYS A 327 5.31 3.26 -36.62
C LYS A 327 6.48 4.17 -36.20
N LYS A 328 7.45 3.53 -35.53
CA LYS A 328 8.90 3.86 -35.43
C LYS A 328 9.37 4.81 -34.29
N ARG A 329 9.22 4.35 -33.05
CA ARG A 329 10.31 4.37 -32.05
C ARG A 329 10.00 3.33 -30.98
N LYS A 330 10.89 2.36 -30.77
CA LYS A 330 10.76 1.33 -29.73
C LYS A 330 11.11 1.99 -28.38
N LEU A 331 10.20 2.78 -27.82
CA LEU A 331 10.25 3.19 -26.41
C LEU A 331 10.11 1.91 -25.59
N GLN A 332 11.05 1.66 -24.67
CA GLN A 332 10.90 0.57 -23.71
C GLN A 332 9.63 0.81 -22.90
N PRO A 333 8.72 -0.17 -22.76
CA PRO A 333 7.55 0.00 -21.91
C PRO A 333 8.04 0.22 -20.47
N SER A 334 7.64 1.34 -19.87
CA SER A 334 7.72 1.48 -18.42
C SER A 334 6.84 0.39 -17.82
N ALA A 335 7.42 -0.51 -17.03
CA ALA A 335 6.65 -1.55 -16.36
C ALA A 335 5.72 -0.88 -15.35
N SER A 336 4.44 -0.74 -15.70
CA SER A 336 3.40 -0.31 -14.78
C SER A 336 2.96 -1.49 -13.92
N GLY A 337 2.53 -1.23 -12.69
CA GLY A 337 2.10 -2.26 -11.74
C GLY A 337 2.51 -1.97 -10.30
N TYR A 338 2.26 -2.96 -9.45
CA TYR A 338 2.53 -2.98 -8.02
C TYR A 338 3.44 -4.14 -7.65
N LEU A 339 4.40 -3.89 -6.76
CA LEU A 339 5.06 -4.94 -5.98
C LEU A 339 4.44 -4.97 -4.60
N VAL A 340 4.08 -6.17 -4.13
CA VAL A 340 3.46 -6.33 -2.81
C VAL A 340 4.12 -7.40 -1.96
N SER A 341 3.94 -7.28 -0.65
CA SER A 341 4.34 -8.31 0.31
C SER A 341 3.36 -8.33 1.48
N GLY A 342 2.99 -9.52 1.93
CA GLY A 342 2.27 -9.70 3.19
C GLY A 342 3.18 -9.44 4.38
N VAL A 343 2.66 -8.89 5.46
CA VAL A 343 3.45 -8.57 6.66
C VAL A 343 3.35 -9.71 7.68
N GLY A 344 4.22 -10.69 7.54
CA GLY A 344 4.31 -11.84 8.45
C GLY A 344 2.96 -12.46 8.77
N ASN A 345 2.64 -12.53 10.07
CA ASN A 345 1.41 -13.17 10.56
C ASN A 345 0.30 -12.17 10.88
N TYR A 346 0.23 -11.06 10.14
CA TYR A 346 -0.78 -10.03 10.32
C TYR A 346 -1.60 -9.82 9.05
N THR A 347 -2.78 -9.21 9.20
CA THR A 347 -3.67 -8.85 8.08
C THR A 347 -3.22 -7.60 7.33
N TYR A 348 -1.92 -7.42 7.05
CA TYR A 348 -1.45 -6.25 6.32
C TYR A 348 -0.69 -6.61 5.06
N LEU A 349 -0.83 -5.73 4.09
CA LEU A 349 -0.16 -5.75 2.81
C LEU A 349 0.66 -4.47 2.68
N ILE A 350 1.95 -4.57 2.34
CA ILE A 350 2.71 -3.41 1.89
C ILE A 350 2.78 -3.45 0.38
N SER A 351 2.48 -2.32 -0.25
CA SER A 351 2.57 -2.15 -1.69
C SER A 351 3.51 -1.01 -2.04
N THR A 352 4.28 -1.17 -3.12
CA THR A 352 4.95 -0.07 -3.80
C THR A 352 4.57 -0.07 -5.28
N PRO A 353 4.09 1.07 -5.82
CA PRO A 353 3.84 1.21 -7.25
C PRO A 353 5.16 1.28 -8.02
N LEU A 354 5.25 0.60 -9.16
CA LEU A 354 6.43 0.61 -10.02
C LEU A 354 6.70 1.98 -10.67
N ASP A 355 5.66 2.81 -10.80
CA ASP A 355 5.76 4.21 -11.27
C ASP A 355 6.45 5.14 -10.27
N THR A 356 6.22 4.91 -8.97
CA THR A 356 6.83 5.69 -7.87
C THR A 356 7.47 4.74 -6.86
N PRO A 357 8.57 4.06 -7.27
CA PRO A 357 9.10 2.89 -6.56
C PRO A 357 9.74 3.20 -5.22
N LEU A 358 9.76 4.46 -4.76
CA LEU A 358 10.28 4.89 -3.46
C LEU A 358 9.18 5.10 -2.41
N LYS A 359 7.91 5.07 -2.83
CA LYS A 359 6.75 5.26 -1.97
C LYS A 359 6.15 3.90 -1.58
N PHE A 360 5.93 3.71 -0.29
CA PHE A 360 5.43 2.48 0.31
C PHE A 360 4.14 2.77 1.05
N THR A 361 3.07 2.10 0.65
CA THR A 361 1.77 2.19 1.31
C THR A 361 1.50 0.90 2.07
N GLY A 362 1.20 1.01 3.35
CA GLY A 362 0.71 -0.08 4.19
C GLY A 362 -0.81 -0.12 4.15
N TRP A 363 -1.36 -1.25 3.77
CA TRP A 363 -2.79 -1.53 3.66
C TRP A 363 -3.22 -2.56 4.70
N ASP A 364 -4.40 -2.39 5.26
CA ASP A 364 -5.06 -3.46 6.01
C ASP A 364 -5.74 -4.40 5.01
N SER A 365 -5.30 -5.64 4.87
CA SER A 365 -5.87 -6.62 3.92
C SER A 365 -7.27 -7.11 4.29
N LYS A 366 -7.74 -6.91 5.53
CA LYS A 366 -9.10 -7.28 5.94
C LYS A 366 -10.15 -6.27 5.45
N PHE A 367 -9.82 -4.98 5.49
CA PHE A 367 -10.72 -3.90 5.06
C PHE A 367 -10.31 -3.29 3.71
N ALA A 368 -9.08 -3.59 3.26
CA ALA A 368 -8.38 -3.04 2.11
C ALA A 368 -8.40 -1.50 2.05
N VAL A 369 -8.12 -0.91 3.23
CA VAL A 369 -7.96 0.53 3.43
C VAL A 369 -6.46 0.86 3.57
N PRO A 370 -5.97 1.96 2.97
CA PRO A 370 -4.61 2.42 3.20
C PRO A 370 -4.50 3.01 4.61
N VAL A 371 -3.58 2.46 5.41
CA VAL A 371 -3.43 2.80 6.82
C VAL A 371 -2.24 3.73 7.06
N SER A 372 -1.16 3.54 6.30
CA SER A 372 0.09 4.28 6.46
C SER A 372 0.83 4.44 5.13
N ASN A 373 1.67 5.45 5.05
CA ASN A 373 2.51 5.70 3.88
C ASN A 373 3.89 6.15 4.37
N THR A 374 4.95 5.74 3.67
CA THR A 374 6.33 6.16 3.93
C THR A 374 7.07 6.25 2.62
N GLU A 375 7.96 7.22 2.51
CA GLU A 375 8.81 7.41 1.34
C GLU A 375 10.28 7.25 1.72
N ILE A 376 11.05 6.61 0.84
CA ILE A 376 12.50 6.50 0.99
C ILE A 376 13.15 7.83 0.61
N ASN A 377 13.56 8.58 1.61
CA ASN A 377 14.35 9.79 1.42
C ASN A 377 15.78 9.44 1.00
N LEU A 378 16.06 9.56 -0.31
CA LEU A 378 17.42 9.38 -0.85
C LEU A 378 18.35 10.58 -0.58
N ALA A 379 17.84 11.66 0.02
CA ALA A 379 18.56 12.92 0.23
C ALA A 379 19.19 13.09 1.62
N SER A 380 18.80 12.28 2.62
CA SER A 380 19.10 12.54 4.04
C SER A 380 20.44 12.02 4.55
N ASP A 381 21.23 11.31 3.75
CA ASP A 381 22.54 10.81 4.21
C ASP A 381 23.65 11.82 3.87
N GLN A 382 23.67 12.95 4.57
CA GLN A 382 24.93 13.67 4.74
C GLN A 382 25.79 12.85 5.72
N ASP A 383 26.94 12.41 5.24
CA ASP A 383 27.93 11.57 5.93
C ASP A 383 28.22 12.05 7.37
N GLY A 384 27.66 11.37 8.37
CA GLY A 384 28.27 11.33 9.70
C GLY A 384 29.45 10.36 9.64
N GLU A 385 30.68 10.85 9.83
CA GLU A 385 31.96 10.14 9.61
C GLU A 385 32.16 8.79 10.33
N ASN A 386 31.19 8.29 11.11
CA ASN A 386 31.35 7.08 11.94
C ASN A 386 30.30 5.96 11.74
N GLU A 387 29.33 6.08 10.82
CA GLU A 387 28.47 4.95 10.45
C GLU A 387 28.91 4.32 9.13
N VAL A 388 29.29 3.03 9.20
CA VAL A 388 29.69 2.22 8.03
C VAL A 388 28.43 1.93 7.18
N VAL A 389 27.99 2.91 6.41
CA VAL A 389 27.00 2.71 5.33
C VAL A 389 27.77 2.29 4.09
N VAL A 390 27.74 0.99 3.80
CA VAL A 390 28.34 0.45 2.58
C VAL A 390 27.47 0.89 1.40
N GLY A 391 27.96 1.90 0.65
CA GLY A 391 27.48 2.28 -0.68
C GLY A 391 27.00 3.73 -0.82
N ARG A 392 27.82 4.56 -1.46
CA ARG A 392 27.52 5.96 -1.79
C ARG A 392 27.06 6.06 -3.25
N SER A 393 25.82 6.48 -3.50
CA SER A 393 25.45 7.14 -4.77
C SER A 393 24.12 7.88 -4.65
N THR A 394 24.11 9.14 -5.07
CA THR A 394 23.00 10.09 -5.05
C THR A 394 22.05 9.88 -6.23
N LYS A 395 20.75 9.80 -5.93
CA LYS A 395 19.54 9.97 -6.77
C LYS A 395 19.33 9.08 -8.02
N ASP A 396 20.36 8.61 -8.72
CA ASP A 396 20.23 7.66 -9.86
C ASP A 396 20.73 6.23 -9.52
N GLY A 397 21.10 5.98 -8.26
CA GLY A 397 21.96 4.85 -7.89
C GLY A 397 21.27 3.53 -7.57
N VAL A 398 19.97 3.54 -7.22
CA VAL A 398 19.30 2.41 -6.54
C VAL A 398 18.80 1.34 -7.54
N GLY A 399 18.47 1.75 -8.77
CA GLY A 399 17.90 0.88 -9.80
C GLY A 399 16.42 0.54 -9.55
N LYS A 400 15.89 -0.42 -10.32
CA LYS A 400 14.48 -0.84 -10.23
C LYS A 400 14.21 -1.63 -8.95
N PRO A 401 12.97 -1.61 -8.41
CA PRO A 401 12.61 -2.50 -7.31
C PRO A 401 12.58 -3.94 -7.81
N VAL A 402 13.15 -4.86 -7.02
CA VAL A 402 13.28 -6.29 -7.37
C VAL A 402 12.27 -7.12 -6.58
N GLN A 403 12.18 -6.91 -5.26
CA GLN A 403 11.36 -7.74 -4.38
C GLN A 403 11.01 -7.01 -3.07
N LEU A 404 9.84 -7.34 -2.52
CA LEU A 404 9.47 -7.02 -1.13
C LEU A 404 9.39 -8.30 -0.30
N VAL A 405 10.09 -8.32 0.84
CA VAL A 405 10.22 -9.52 1.68
C VAL A 405 9.84 -9.19 3.12
N SER A 406 8.93 -9.95 3.70
CA SER A 406 8.64 -9.89 5.14
C SER A 406 9.83 -10.36 5.96
N VAL A 407 10.20 -9.60 7.00
CA VAL A 407 11.32 -9.91 7.89
C VAL A 407 10.81 -10.35 9.26
N GLY A 408 11.25 -11.54 9.69
CA GLY A 408 10.84 -12.14 10.96
C GLY A 408 9.35 -12.46 10.98
N ALA A 409 8.68 -12.22 12.12
CA ALA A 409 7.25 -12.44 12.27
C ALA A 409 6.39 -11.30 11.68
N GLY A 410 6.92 -10.50 10.73
CA GLY A 410 6.27 -9.28 10.23
C GLY A 410 6.53 -8.06 11.12
N ASP A 411 7.75 -7.95 11.67
CA ASP A 411 8.19 -6.77 12.42
C ASP A 411 8.74 -5.67 11.50
N ALA A 412 9.22 -6.06 10.33
CA ALA A 412 9.77 -5.18 9.33
C ALA A 412 9.56 -5.80 7.94
N VAL A 413 9.65 -4.96 6.92
CA VAL A 413 9.67 -5.38 5.52
C VAL A 413 10.94 -4.87 4.86
N LEU A 414 11.58 -5.74 4.10
CA LEU A 414 12.75 -5.44 3.30
C LEU A 414 12.31 -5.07 1.89
N ALA A 415 12.63 -3.85 1.48
CA ALA A 415 12.55 -3.40 0.09
C ALA A 415 13.91 -3.61 -0.59
N ALA A 416 13.97 -4.59 -1.49
CA ALA A 416 15.14 -4.89 -2.30
C ALA A 416 15.01 -4.25 -3.68
N TYR A 417 16.03 -3.50 -4.07
CA TYR A 417 16.20 -2.90 -5.39
C TYR A 417 17.43 -3.50 -6.06
N GLU A 418 17.59 -3.28 -7.37
CA GLU A 418 18.73 -3.79 -8.13
C GLU A 418 20.08 -3.46 -7.47
N ARG A 419 20.19 -2.31 -6.79
CA ARG A 419 21.43 -1.84 -6.16
C ARG A 419 21.24 -1.27 -4.75
N ALA A 420 20.17 -1.63 -4.05
CA ALA A 420 20.04 -1.27 -2.63
C ALA A 420 19.09 -2.20 -1.88
N ALA A 421 19.20 -2.19 -0.56
CA ALA A 421 18.23 -2.82 0.32
C ALA A 421 17.88 -1.88 1.48
N PHE A 422 16.58 -1.68 1.70
CA PHE A 422 16.05 -0.83 2.77
C PHE A 422 15.13 -1.61 3.68
N LEU A 423 15.26 -1.41 4.98
CA LEU A 423 14.42 -2.02 6.00
C LEU A 423 13.42 -1.01 6.54
N ILE A 424 12.14 -1.34 6.43
CA ILE A 424 11.03 -0.52 6.92
C ILE A 424 10.44 -1.23 8.12
N HIS A 425 10.50 -0.63 9.31
CA HIS A 425 9.92 -1.22 10.51
C HIS A 425 8.41 -1.00 10.54
N VAL A 426 7.67 -2.02 10.94
CA VAL A 426 6.21 -1.98 11.08
C VAL A 426 5.86 -1.87 12.57
N ARG A 427 5.33 -0.71 12.96
CA ARG A 427 4.81 -0.44 14.29
C ARG A 427 3.28 -0.54 14.32
N ASN A 428 2.73 -0.59 15.53
CA ASN A 428 1.29 -0.56 15.79
C ASN A 428 0.49 -1.53 14.90
N LYS A 429 0.80 -2.82 15.01
CA LYS A 429 0.31 -3.89 14.14
C LYS A 429 -1.17 -4.26 14.33
N ASN A 430 -1.94 -3.44 15.04
CA ASN A 430 -3.37 -3.64 15.19
C ASN A 430 -4.12 -2.53 14.45
N SER A 431 -5.19 -2.90 13.77
CA SER A 431 -6.07 -1.97 13.08
C SER A 431 -6.95 -1.30 14.11
N THR A 432 -6.90 0.02 14.18
CA THR A 432 -7.82 0.81 14.99
C THR A 432 -8.96 1.32 14.11
N LEU A 433 -10.16 1.51 14.66
CA LEU A 433 -11.27 2.13 13.91
C LEU A 433 -10.86 3.47 13.28
N VAL A 434 -10.04 4.24 13.97
CA VAL A 434 -9.45 5.51 13.50
C VAL A 434 -8.62 5.32 12.21
N SER A 435 -7.82 4.25 12.15
CA SER A 435 -7.04 3.92 10.95
C SER A 435 -7.89 3.42 9.78
N VAL A 436 -8.95 2.66 10.05
CA VAL A 436 -9.86 2.11 9.00
C VAL A 436 -10.80 3.19 8.46
N LEU A 437 -11.18 4.16 9.28
CA LEU A 437 -12.03 5.29 8.88
C LEU A 437 -11.23 6.46 8.25
N GLY A 438 -9.92 6.29 8.04
CA GLY A 438 -9.09 7.22 7.26
C GLY A 438 -8.60 8.47 8.00
N ALA A 439 -8.72 8.55 9.33
CA ALA A 439 -8.28 9.73 10.08
C ALA A 439 -6.75 9.93 10.04
N THR A 440 -5.98 8.86 9.83
CA THR A 440 -4.52 8.91 9.63
C THR A 440 -4.09 9.28 8.20
N ALA A 441 -5.00 9.26 7.22
CA ALA A 441 -4.72 9.78 5.87
C ALA A 441 -4.75 11.32 5.84
N SER A 442 -5.42 11.96 6.82
CA SER A 442 -5.45 13.44 6.95
C SER A 442 -4.20 14.03 7.61
N THR A 443 -3.35 13.22 8.25
CA THR A 443 -2.17 13.73 8.98
C THR A 443 -0.91 13.88 8.13
N THR A 444 -0.87 13.37 6.90
CA THR A 444 0.22 13.66 5.94
C THR A 444 -0.13 14.86 5.05
N LEU A 445 -0.19 16.05 5.66
CA LEU A 445 -0.09 17.32 4.94
C LEU A 445 1.37 17.53 4.50
N SER A 446 1.79 16.86 3.43
CA SER A 446 2.96 17.29 2.66
C SER A 446 2.58 18.58 1.91
N SER A 447 2.86 19.73 2.52
CA SER A 447 3.13 21.06 1.92
C SER A 447 2.24 21.63 0.81
N THR A 448 1.07 21.09 0.50
CA THR A 448 0.06 21.81 -0.31
C THR A 448 -1.19 21.94 0.53
N THR A 449 -1.39 23.13 1.09
CA THR A 449 -2.71 23.61 1.52
C THR A 449 -3.74 23.20 0.46
N PRO A 450 -4.84 22.51 0.82
CA PRO A 450 -5.89 22.21 -0.13
C PRO A 450 -6.36 23.54 -0.71
N ALA A 451 -6.11 23.72 -2.01
CA ALA A 451 -6.55 24.91 -2.69
C ALA A 451 -8.10 24.85 -2.76
N MET A 452 -8.72 25.99 -2.50
CA MET A 452 -10.18 26.16 -2.55
C MET A 452 -10.75 25.63 -3.89
N PRO A 453 -12.05 25.24 -3.93
CA PRO A 453 -12.71 24.56 -5.05
C PRO A 453 -12.55 25.21 -6.44
N ASP A 454 -12.10 26.46 -6.50
CA ASP A 454 -11.98 27.23 -7.75
C ASP A 454 -10.64 27.04 -8.48
N SER A 455 -9.72 26.21 -7.98
CA SER A 455 -8.35 26.13 -8.52
C SER A 455 -8.05 24.88 -9.36
N SER A 456 -8.95 23.91 -9.42
CA SER A 456 -8.70 22.63 -10.12
C SER A 456 -9.90 22.13 -10.92
N VAL A 457 -10.62 23.02 -11.60
CA VAL A 457 -11.50 22.59 -12.69
C VAL A 457 -10.62 22.40 -13.93
N GLN A 458 -10.50 21.16 -14.41
CA GLN A 458 -9.83 20.83 -15.67
C GLN A 458 -10.73 21.22 -16.85
N TRP A 459 -10.76 22.51 -17.18
CA TRP A 459 -11.59 23.08 -18.24
C TRP A 459 -11.40 22.45 -19.63
N GLU A 460 -10.29 21.74 -19.82
CA GLU A 460 -9.98 20.95 -21.03
C GLU A 460 -11.00 19.83 -21.28
N THR A 461 -11.71 19.36 -20.25
CA THR A 461 -12.72 18.29 -20.34
C THR A 461 -14.15 18.81 -20.52
N VAL A 462 -14.38 20.12 -20.41
CA VAL A 462 -15.70 20.73 -20.62
C VAL A 462 -15.89 20.98 -22.11
N THR A 463 -16.24 19.94 -22.86
CA THR A 463 -16.65 20.08 -24.26
C THR A 463 -18.03 20.74 -24.33
N GLY A 464 -18.12 21.89 -24.99
CA GLY A 464 -19.37 22.61 -25.18
C GLY A 464 -20.42 21.71 -25.84
N THR A 465 -21.48 21.37 -25.11
CA THR A 465 -22.66 20.73 -25.68
C THR A 465 -23.51 21.81 -26.32
N SER A 466 -23.54 21.83 -27.66
CA SER A 466 -24.46 22.68 -28.41
C SER A 466 -25.90 22.29 -28.07
N SER A 467 -26.59 23.13 -27.30
CA SER A 467 -28.04 23.02 -27.16
C SER A 467 -28.74 23.64 -28.37
N VAL A 468 -29.94 23.15 -28.67
CA VAL A 468 -30.72 23.37 -29.90
C VAL A 468 -31.18 24.84 -30.10
N ASN A 469 -30.83 25.77 -29.20
CA ASN A 469 -31.32 27.15 -29.21
C ASN A 469 -30.28 28.22 -29.54
N ASN A 470 -29.23 27.92 -30.32
CA ASN A 470 -28.29 28.92 -30.88
C ASN A 470 -27.63 29.92 -29.89
N ASP A 471 -27.76 29.73 -28.58
CA ASP A 471 -26.94 30.39 -27.57
C ASP A 471 -25.63 29.62 -27.47
N THR A 472 -24.65 30.06 -28.26
CA THR A 472 -23.26 29.63 -28.13
C THR A 472 -22.71 30.24 -26.84
N LEU A 473 -22.93 29.55 -25.71
CA LEU A 473 -22.14 29.75 -24.50
C LEU A 473 -20.74 29.19 -24.76
N ASP A 474 -19.93 29.97 -25.46
CA ASP A 474 -18.52 29.67 -25.71
C ASP A 474 -17.82 29.50 -24.36
N ALA A 475 -17.20 28.34 -24.15
CA ALA A 475 -16.36 28.10 -22.97
C ALA A 475 -15.28 29.18 -22.80
N GLU A 476 -14.84 29.80 -23.91
CA GLU A 476 -13.93 30.94 -23.91
C GLU A 476 -14.55 32.24 -23.37
N THR A 477 -15.82 32.54 -23.71
CA THR A 477 -16.52 33.71 -23.14
C THR A 477 -16.88 33.49 -21.68
N TRP A 478 -17.18 32.25 -21.28
CA TRP A 478 -17.39 31.89 -19.88
C TRP A 478 -16.08 31.95 -19.07
N LYS A 479 -14.97 31.46 -19.63
CA LYS A 479 -13.61 31.59 -19.06
C LYS A 479 -13.19 33.05 -18.92
N ALA A 480 -13.49 33.91 -19.90
CA ALA A 480 -13.23 35.35 -19.80
C ALA A 480 -14.10 36.04 -18.74
N ASN A 481 -15.35 35.59 -18.54
CA ASN A 481 -16.28 36.18 -17.57
C ASN A 481 -16.09 35.68 -16.13
N MET A 482 -15.68 34.42 -15.92
CA MET A 482 -15.49 33.82 -14.58
C MET A 482 -14.02 33.80 -14.12
N CYS A 483 -13.07 33.69 -15.06
CA CYS A 483 -11.63 33.66 -14.76
C CYS A 483 -10.91 34.95 -15.17
N SER A 484 -11.61 36.05 -15.45
CA SER A 484 -10.96 37.37 -15.39
C SER A 484 -10.62 37.64 -13.92
N GLY A 485 -9.42 37.23 -13.51
CA GLY A 485 -8.74 37.92 -12.44
C GLY A 485 -8.69 39.39 -12.86
N ASP A 486 -9.57 40.20 -12.30
CA ASP A 486 -9.55 41.64 -12.53
C ASP A 486 -8.19 42.09 -11.95
N ASP A 487 -7.16 42.29 -12.78
CA ASP A 487 -5.83 42.73 -12.32
C ASP A 487 -5.94 44.02 -11.48
N ARG A 488 -7.03 44.77 -11.71
CA ARG A 488 -7.48 45.90 -10.92
C ARG A 488 -7.97 45.53 -9.52
N GLU A 489 -8.69 44.42 -9.35
CA GLU A 489 -9.07 43.89 -8.04
C GLU A 489 -7.84 43.38 -7.28
N ARG A 490 -6.90 42.70 -7.96
CA ARG A 490 -5.63 42.30 -7.33
C ARG A 490 -4.81 43.50 -6.87
N GLN A 491 -4.72 44.54 -7.70
CA GLN A 491 -4.05 45.79 -7.32
C GLN A 491 -4.78 46.50 -6.18
N LEU A 492 -6.12 46.52 -6.20
CA LEU A 492 -6.93 47.08 -5.12
C LEU A 492 -6.74 46.31 -3.80
N ILE A 493 -6.70 44.98 -3.84
CA ILE A 493 -6.43 44.12 -2.68
C ILE A 493 -5.02 44.38 -2.15
N ALA A 494 -4.02 44.53 -3.03
CA ALA A 494 -2.65 44.90 -2.63
C ALA A 494 -2.61 46.27 -1.97
N ASP A 495 -3.27 47.28 -2.56
CA ASP A 495 -3.33 48.64 -2.02
C ASP A 495 -4.07 48.73 -0.68
N LEU A 496 -5.15 47.96 -0.48
CA LEU A 496 -5.93 47.93 0.76
C LEU A 496 -5.28 47.10 1.88
N SER A 497 -4.44 46.12 1.53
CA SER A 497 -3.71 45.32 2.50
C SER A 497 -2.41 45.97 2.98
N ASP A 498 -1.82 46.89 2.20
CA ASP A 498 -0.59 47.58 2.54
C ASP A 498 -0.82 48.73 3.56
N PRO A 499 -0.24 48.64 4.78
CA PRO A 499 -0.34 49.69 5.78
C PRO A 499 0.29 51.03 5.40
N GLN A 500 1.24 51.04 4.45
CA GLN A 500 1.90 52.26 3.99
C GLN A 500 1.03 53.04 2.98
N VAL A 501 0.14 52.34 2.27
CA VAL A 501 -0.73 52.93 1.23
C VAL A 501 -2.06 53.41 1.81
N THR A 502 -2.52 52.80 2.90
CA THR A 502 -3.70 53.22 3.67
C THR A 502 -3.36 53.51 5.14
N PRO A 503 -2.58 54.58 5.43
CA PRO A 503 -2.12 54.89 6.77
C PRO A 503 -3.22 55.48 7.67
N THR A 504 -4.29 56.03 7.10
CA THR A 504 -5.41 56.62 7.86
C THR A 504 -6.76 55.95 7.56
N ALA A 505 -7.66 55.98 8.54
CA ALA A 505 -9.01 55.41 8.41
C ALA A 505 -9.84 56.06 7.28
N ALA A 506 -9.64 57.37 7.06
CA ALA A 506 -10.31 58.11 6.00
C ALA A 506 -9.85 57.69 4.59
N GLU A 507 -8.55 57.45 4.40
CA GLU A 507 -7.99 57.00 3.12
C GLU A 507 -8.41 55.56 2.80
N PHE A 508 -8.43 54.69 3.81
CA PHE A 508 -8.92 53.32 3.67
C PHE A 508 -10.40 53.30 3.26
N THR A 509 -11.26 54.04 3.99
CA THR A 509 -12.70 54.09 3.74
C THR A 509 -13.00 54.72 2.38
N SER A 510 -12.29 55.79 1.99
CA SER A 510 -12.47 56.44 0.69
C SER A 510 -12.14 55.50 -0.48
N ARG A 511 -11.07 54.69 -0.38
CA ARG A 511 -10.71 53.75 -1.45
C ARG A 511 -11.66 52.55 -1.51
N LEU A 512 -12.11 52.06 -0.35
CA LEU A 512 -13.13 51.02 -0.28
C LEU A 512 -14.46 51.51 -0.89
N ASP A 513 -14.92 52.71 -0.53
CA ASP A 513 -16.14 53.31 -1.08
C ASP A 513 -16.04 53.59 -2.58
N GLU A 514 -14.86 53.99 -3.06
CA GLU A 514 -14.61 54.17 -4.49
C GLU A 514 -14.68 52.84 -5.25
N ALA A 515 -14.16 51.76 -4.68
CA ALA A 515 -14.28 50.41 -5.24
C ALA A 515 -15.73 49.92 -5.27
N LEU A 516 -16.47 50.09 -4.16
CA LEU A 516 -17.88 49.73 -4.07
C LEU A 516 -18.75 50.55 -5.03
N LYS A 517 -18.48 51.86 -5.20
CA LYS A 517 -19.20 52.73 -6.16
C LYS A 517 -18.88 52.39 -7.61
N LYS A 518 -17.62 52.06 -7.93
CA LYS A 518 -17.21 51.64 -9.29
C LYS A 518 -17.83 50.30 -9.68
N GLN A 519 -18.03 49.38 -8.73
CA GLN A 519 -18.78 48.16 -8.97
C GLN A 519 -20.27 48.44 -9.20
N LYS A 520 -20.91 49.31 -8.40
CA LYS A 520 -22.32 49.71 -8.60
C LYS A 520 -22.57 50.40 -9.94
N LYS A 521 -21.65 51.25 -10.43
CA LYS A 521 -21.79 51.96 -11.73
C LYS A 521 -21.64 51.05 -12.96
N ARG A 522 -20.93 49.92 -12.86
CA ARG A 522 -20.59 49.07 -14.02
C ARG A 522 -21.76 48.22 -14.53
N LYS A 523 -22.81 47.99 -13.75
CA LYS A 523 -23.89 47.04 -14.09
C LYS A 523 -25.27 47.48 -13.63
N ALA A 524 -25.74 48.63 -14.11
CA ALA A 524 -27.11 49.14 -13.89
C ALA A 524 -28.23 48.31 -14.59
N GLY A 525 -28.10 46.97 -14.67
CA GLY A 525 -29.06 46.14 -15.40
C GLY A 525 -28.99 44.62 -15.23
N LYS A 526 -28.28 44.07 -14.24
CA LYS A 526 -28.36 42.62 -13.92
C LYS A 526 -28.48 42.43 -12.41
N GLU A 527 -29.60 41.87 -11.97
CA GLU A 527 -29.83 41.42 -10.60
C GLU A 527 -28.80 40.34 -10.24
N GLY A 528 -28.15 40.50 -9.09
CA GLY A 528 -27.04 39.65 -8.62
C GLY A 528 -25.88 40.50 -8.10
N GLU A 529 -26.06 41.09 -6.91
CA GLU A 529 -25.00 41.72 -6.15
C GLU A 529 -23.98 40.66 -5.73
N GLU A 530 -22.76 40.64 -6.28
CA GLU A 530 -21.73 39.76 -5.71
C GLU A 530 -20.39 40.49 -5.58
N LEU A 531 -20.06 40.83 -4.34
CA LEU A 531 -18.70 41.16 -3.92
C LEU A 531 -17.84 39.90 -3.95
N SER A 532 -16.63 40.04 -4.51
CA SER A 532 -15.64 38.96 -4.52
C SER A 532 -15.25 38.58 -3.09
N TYR A 533 -15.26 37.28 -2.81
CA TYR A 533 -14.90 36.73 -1.49
C TYR A 533 -13.45 37.06 -1.11
N ARG A 534 -12.53 37.20 -2.08
CA ARG A 534 -11.13 37.57 -1.82
C ARG A 534 -11.00 39.00 -1.29
N LEU A 535 -11.77 39.92 -1.88
CA LEU A 535 -11.84 41.30 -1.41
C LEU A 535 -12.47 41.35 -0.01
N LEU A 536 -13.57 40.62 0.19
CA LEU A 536 -14.28 40.52 1.46
C LEU A 536 -13.37 40.04 2.60
N GLN A 537 -12.63 38.95 2.38
CA GLN A 537 -11.72 38.37 3.37
C GLN A 537 -10.55 39.32 3.68
N THR A 538 -9.95 39.93 2.65
CA THR A 538 -8.78 40.80 2.84
C THR A 538 -9.15 42.08 3.59
N VAL A 539 -10.28 42.70 3.26
CA VAL A 539 -10.79 43.89 3.96
C VAL A 539 -11.11 43.55 5.42
N THR A 540 -11.77 42.42 5.66
CA THR A 540 -12.10 41.95 7.02
C THR A 540 -10.84 41.74 7.84
N ARG A 541 -9.83 41.06 7.28
CA ARG A 541 -8.55 40.82 7.94
C ARG A 541 -7.79 42.12 8.23
N ARG A 542 -7.77 43.07 7.30
CA ARG A 542 -7.15 44.40 7.49
C ARG A 542 -7.80 45.18 8.63
N CYS A 543 -9.14 45.16 8.73
CA CYS A 543 -9.87 45.78 9.83
C CYS A 543 -9.54 45.14 11.18
N LEU A 544 -9.26 43.83 11.22
CA LEU A 544 -8.91 43.09 12.43
C LEU A 544 -7.44 43.24 12.83
N ASP A 545 -6.52 43.40 11.87
CA ASP A 545 -5.08 43.55 12.12
C ASP A 545 -4.71 44.98 12.52
N SER A 546 -5.53 45.98 12.14
CA SER A 546 -5.29 47.41 12.41
C SER A 546 -6.36 48.01 13.31
N THR A 547 -6.55 47.43 14.49
CA THR A 547 -7.55 47.88 15.48
C THR A 547 -7.31 49.31 15.99
N ASP A 548 -6.08 49.82 15.89
CA ASP A 548 -5.70 51.20 16.25
C ASP A 548 -6.30 52.26 15.31
N LEU A 549 -6.74 51.86 14.10
CA LEU A 549 -7.37 52.74 13.11
C LEU A 549 -8.90 52.82 13.25
N GLU A 550 -9.49 52.07 14.19
CA GLU A 550 -10.95 52.04 14.46
C GLU A 550 -11.82 51.83 13.20
N LEU A 551 -11.41 50.90 12.32
CA LEU A 551 -12.08 50.56 11.04
C LEU A 551 -13.37 49.75 11.20
N TRP A 552 -14.19 50.12 12.18
CA TRP A 552 -15.40 49.42 12.60
C TRP A 552 -16.55 49.54 11.59
N GLY A 553 -16.74 50.71 10.98
CA GLY A 553 -17.77 50.93 9.96
C GLY A 553 -17.57 50.10 8.68
N PRO A 554 -16.35 50.05 8.09
CA PRO A 554 -16.02 49.15 6.99
C PRO A 554 -16.21 47.66 7.33
N LEU A 555 -15.87 47.26 8.57
CA LEU A 555 -16.08 45.89 9.04
C LEU A 555 -17.58 45.53 9.12
N GLU A 556 -18.42 46.44 9.60
CA GLU A 556 -19.88 46.26 9.63
C GLU A 556 -20.46 46.05 8.23
N ALA A 557 -19.98 46.81 7.25
CA ALA A 557 -20.40 46.69 5.86
C ALA A 557 -20.02 45.35 5.23
N MET A 558 -18.88 44.76 5.61
CA MET A 558 -18.47 43.43 5.15
C MET A 558 -19.26 42.31 5.84
N LEU A 559 -19.57 42.45 7.13
CA LEU A 559 -20.35 41.44 7.88
C LEU A 559 -21.77 41.31 7.34
N ARG A 560 -22.43 42.43 6.99
CA ARG A 560 -23.79 42.43 6.43
C ARG A 560 -23.92 41.81 5.01
N THR A 561 -22.84 41.26 4.45
CA THR A 561 -22.89 40.55 3.16
C THR A 561 -23.28 39.07 3.28
N ASP A 562 -23.46 38.55 4.50
CA ASP A 562 -23.84 37.16 4.79
C ASP A 562 -22.93 36.08 4.17
N ARG A 563 -21.71 36.45 3.80
CA ARG A 563 -20.76 35.56 3.09
C ARG A 563 -19.49 35.24 3.89
N LEU A 564 -19.31 35.83 5.07
CA LEU A 564 -18.16 35.56 5.93
C LEU A 564 -18.43 34.37 6.85
N SER A 565 -17.41 33.54 7.01
CA SER A 565 -17.40 32.41 7.95
C SER A 565 -16.48 32.72 9.14
N ALA A 566 -16.88 32.42 10.37
CA ALA A 566 -16.01 32.53 11.54
C ALA A 566 -14.79 31.62 11.43
N ARG A 567 -14.86 30.54 10.63
CA ARG A 567 -13.69 29.70 10.31
C ARG A 567 -12.65 30.40 9.44
N ALA A 568 -13.08 31.28 8.52
CA ALA A 568 -12.13 31.99 7.65
C ALA A 568 -11.35 33.06 8.42
N GLU A 569 -11.96 33.72 9.41
CA GLU A 569 -11.34 34.75 10.24
C GLU A 569 -11.59 34.50 11.74
N PRO A 570 -10.83 33.58 12.38
CA PRO A 570 -11.09 33.13 13.76
C PRO A 570 -10.80 34.21 14.83
N THR A 571 -10.08 35.27 14.47
CA THR A 571 -9.74 36.39 15.36
C THR A 571 -10.86 37.44 15.45
N LEU A 572 -11.90 37.35 14.61
CA LEU A 572 -12.99 38.32 14.53
C LEU A 572 -13.73 38.50 15.87
N LEU A 573 -14.29 37.43 16.43
CA LEU A 573 -15.06 37.49 17.67
C LEU A 573 -14.20 37.88 18.90
N PRO A 574 -13.00 37.30 19.11
CA PRO A 574 -12.11 37.72 20.20
C PRO A 574 -11.70 39.20 20.14
N THR A 575 -11.46 39.75 18.94
CA THR A 575 -11.03 41.14 18.78
C THR A 575 -12.18 42.11 19.02
N LEU A 576 -13.38 41.83 18.50
CA LEU A 576 -14.59 42.64 18.78
C LEU A 576 -14.91 42.70 20.27
N MET A 577 -14.74 41.56 20.95
CA MET A 577 -14.87 41.44 22.39
C MET A 577 -13.83 42.25 23.16
N LYS A 578 -12.56 42.18 22.76
CA LYS A 578 -11.45 42.90 23.41
C LYS A 578 -11.62 44.42 23.33
N HIS A 579 -12.21 44.92 22.24
CA HIS A 579 -12.43 46.34 22.00
C HIS A 579 -13.85 46.83 22.40
N ASN A 580 -14.63 46.01 23.11
CA ASN A 580 -15.98 46.33 23.60
C ASN A 580 -16.97 46.78 22.50
N GLN A 581 -16.83 46.28 21.28
CA GLN A 581 -17.69 46.63 20.14
C GLN A 581 -18.92 45.71 20.07
N PHE A 582 -19.83 45.85 21.04
CA PHE A 582 -20.96 44.95 21.23
C PHE A 582 -21.99 44.96 20.08
N ALA A 583 -22.21 46.12 19.45
CA ALA A 583 -23.13 46.22 18.29
C ALA A 583 -22.60 45.46 17.06
N LEU A 584 -21.28 45.48 16.84
CA LEU A 584 -20.63 44.71 15.79
C LEU A 584 -20.54 43.22 16.11
N LEU A 585 -20.42 42.88 17.39
CA LEU A 585 -20.48 41.50 17.84
C LEU A 585 -21.87 40.89 17.57
N GLU A 586 -22.94 41.64 17.85
CA GLU A 586 -24.31 41.24 17.50
C GLU A 586 -24.47 41.07 15.98
N CYS A 587 -23.98 42.04 15.21
CA CYS A 587 -23.98 41.97 13.74
C CYS A 587 -23.21 40.74 13.22
N ALA A 588 -22.04 40.43 13.78
CA ALA A 588 -21.28 39.23 13.44
C ALA A 588 -22.04 37.95 13.80
N ILE A 589 -22.71 37.90 14.95
CA ILE A 589 -23.47 36.72 15.36
C ILE A 589 -24.66 36.46 14.41
N VAL A 590 -25.30 37.52 13.92
CA VAL A 590 -26.47 37.41 13.03
C VAL A 590 -26.09 37.05 11.60
N HIS A 591 -24.98 37.59 11.08
CA HIS A 591 -24.64 37.54 9.66
C HIS A 591 -23.48 36.58 9.30
N LEU A 592 -22.80 35.97 10.29
CA LEU A 592 -21.80 34.93 10.01
C LEU A 592 -22.46 33.60 9.67
N VAL A 593 -21.96 32.96 8.62
CA VAL A 593 -22.48 31.68 8.10
C VAL A 593 -22.21 30.52 9.06
N ASP A 594 -21.10 30.57 9.79
CA ASP A 594 -20.75 29.60 10.83
C ASP A 594 -20.13 30.29 12.05
N ILE A 595 -20.45 29.78 13.24
CA ILE A 595 -19.87 30.25 14.51
C ILE A 595 -19.51 29.02 15.34
N ASP A 596 -18.24 28.90 15.72
CA ASP A 596 -17.80 27.83 16.63
C ASP A 596 -18.33 28.10 18.04
N GLU A 597 -18.93 27.07 18.66
CA GLU A 597 -19.43 27.07 20.04
C GLU A 597 -18.33 27.48 21.05
N ARG A 598 -17.06 27.20 20.74
CA ARG A 598 -15.90 27.65 21.55
C ARG A 598 -15.73 29.17 21.54
N SER A 599 -15.99 29.81 20.40
CA SER A 599 -15.90 31.27 20.25
C SER A 599 -17.03 31.99 20.99
N ILE A 600 -18.20 31.36 21.10
CA ILE A 600 -19.32 31.85 21.94
C ILE A 600 -19.02 31.64 23.43
N ARG A 601 -18.40 30.51 23.82
CA ARG A 601 -17.97 30.26 25.20
C ARG A 601 -16.92 31.24 25.72
N ALA A 602 -16.09 31.80 24.84
CA ALA A 602 -15.15 32.86 25.17
C ALA A 602 -15.85 34.20 25.50
N SER A 603 -17.16 34.32 25.24
CA SER A 603 -17.93 35.51 25.61
C SER A 603 -17.95 35.71 27.14
N GLN A 604 -17.38 36.83 27.61
CA GLN A 604 -17.40 37.22 29.04
C GLN A 604 -18.80 37.68 29.50
N HIS A 605 -19.86 37.41 28.72
CA HIS A 605 -21.21 37.79 29.09
C HIS A 605 -21.74 36.82 30.15
N PRO A 606 -22.00 37.28 31.39
CA PRO A 606 -22.29 36.40 32.52
C PRO A 606 -23.58 35.59 32.34
N GLU A 607 -24.52 36.08 31.54
CA GLU A 607 -25.79 35.41 31.24
C GLU A 607 -25.64 34.30 30.19
N VAL A 608 -24.83 34.54 29.14
CA VAL A 608 -24.56 33.53 28.10
C VAL A 608 -23.70 32.40 28.67
N ALA A 609 -22.70 32.74 29.49
CA ALA A 609 -21.88 31.76 30.20
C ALA A 609 -22.67 30.95 31.24
N ARG A 610 -23.80 31.48 31.76
CA ARG A 610 -24.71 30.75 32.67
C ARG A 610 -25.61 29.81 31.88
N ALA A 611 -26.21 30.28 30.79
CA ALA A 611 -27.08 29.48 29.93
C ALA A 611 -26.31 28.30 29.28
N LEU A 612 -25.08 28.54 28.82
CA LEU A 612 -24.24 27.47 28.25
C LEU A 612 -23.78 26.44 29.30
N ARG A 613 -23.53 26.86 30.54
CA ARG A 613 -23.27 25.91 31.65
C ARG A 613 -24.49 25.05 31.96
N GLN A 614 -25.67 25.65 31.96
CA GLN A 614 -26.93 24.91 32.15
C GLN A 614 -27.20 23.94 30.99
N LEU A 615 -26.90 24.34 29.75
CA LEU A 615 -27.02 23.47 28.59
C LEU A 615 -26.03 22.31 28.63
N ASP A 616 -24.77 22.55 28.99
CA ASP A 616 -23.75 21.50 29.15
C ASP A 616 -24.14 20.52 30.27
N GLU A 617 -24.67 21.00 31.39
CA GLU A 617 -25.23 20.15 32.44
C GLU A 617 -26.39 19.28 31.93
N LEU A 618 -27.30 19.83 31.12
CA LEU A 618 -28.40 19.08 30.52
C LEU A 618 -27.93 18.06 29.47
N VAL A 619 -26.93 18.40 28.66
CA VAL A 619 -26.33 17.47 27.67
C VAL A 619 -25.59 16.34 28.38
N GLN A 620 -24.84 16.64 29.43
CA GLN A 620 -24.19 15.62 30.27
C GLN A 620 -25.21 14.73 30.98
N LEU A 621 -26.33 15.31 31.44
CA LEU A 621 -27.45 14.56 32.00
C LEU A 621 -28.07 13.62 30.95
N GLN A 622 -28.29 14.12 29.74
CA GLN A 622 -28.82 13.34 28.63
C GLN A 622 -27.86 12.22 28.20
N LEU A 623 -26.55 12.50 28.10
CA LEU A 623 -25.55 11.48 27.79
C LEU A 623 -25.48 10.39 28.86
N ARG A 624 -25.60 10.75 30.14
CA ARG A 624 -25.68 9.77 31.25
C ARG A 624 -26.98 8.97 31.19
N ALA A 625 -28.10 9.61 30.89
CA ALA A 625 -29.38 8.92 30.72
C ALA A 625 -29.33 7.97 29.50
N SER A 626 -28.79 8.41 28.36
CA SER A 626 -28.60 7.59 27.17
C SER A 626 -27.64 6.42 27.40
N ALA A 627 -26.55 6.62 28.15
CA ALA A 627 -25.65 5.53 28.54
C ALA A 627 -26.34 4.49 29.46
N GLN A 628 -27.26 4.93 30.33
CA GLN A 628 -28.11 4.03 31.11
C GLN A 628 -29.13 3.31 30.22
N TYR A 629 -29.69 3.96 29.21
CA TYR A 629 -30.57 3.33 28.22
C TYR A 629 -29.82 2.28 27.38
N GLU A 630 -28.57 2.50 26.98
CA GLU A 630 -27.73 1.48 26.33
C GLU A 630 -27.46 0.30 27.26
N SER A 631 -27.26 0.50 28.56
CA SER A 631 -27.10 -0.61 29.50
C SER A 631 -28.39 -1.40 29.69
N VAL A 632 -29.54 -0.71 29.76
CA VAL A 632 -30.87 -1.35 29.87
C VAL A 632 -31.22 -2.09 28.59
N HIS A 633 -30.93 -1.52 27.42
CA HIS A 633 -31.13 -2.16 26.11
C HIS A 633 -30.16 -3.33 25.90
N GLY A 634 -28.92 -3.25 26.40
CA GLY A 634 -27.97 -4.35 26.42
C GLY A 634 -28.40 -5.49 27.34
N VAL A 635 -28.99 -5.18 28.50
CA VAL A 635 -29.57 -6.19 29.41
C VAL A 635 -30.83 -6.82 28.82
N LEU A 636 -31.72 -6.05 28.20
CA LEU A 636 -32.90 -6.55 27.48
C LEU A 636 -32.52 -7.39 26.26
N SER A 637 -31.52 -6.98 25.49
CA SER A 637 -30.99 -7.74 24.35
C SER A 637 -30.37 -9.06 24.78
N ASN A 638 -29.60 -9.08 25.89
CA ASN A 638 -29.07 -10.31 26.47
C ASN A 638 -30.17 -11.20 27.06
N PHE A 639 -31.23 -10.62 27.63
CA PHE A 639 -32.38 -11.36 28.15
C PHE A 639 -33.20 -12.01 27.01
N LEU A 640 -33.43 -11.27 25.92
CA LEU A 640 -34.18 -11.74 24.74
C LEU A 640 -33.38 -12.69 23.84
N SER A 641 -32.04 -12.58 23.80
CA SER A 641 -31.18 -13.47 23.01
C SER A 641 -30.71 -14.73 23.75
N GLY A 642 -30.79 -14.75 25.09
CA GLY A 642 -30.16 -15.77 25.93
C GLY A 642 -31.07 -16.78 26.62
N VAL A 643 -32.38 -16.55 26.73
CA VAL A 643 -33.28 -17.47 27.45
C VAL A 643 -34.22 -18.17 26.49
N ARG A 644 -33.95 -19.46 26.20
CA ARG A 644 -35.00 -20.39 25.76
C ARG A 644 -36.00 -20.50 26.91
N LEU A 645 -37.07 -19.71 26.87
CA LEU A 645 -38.19 -19.88 27.78
C LEU A 645 -38.71 -21.33 27.66
N PRO A 646 -39.01 -22.01 28.78
CA PRO A 646 -39.58 -23.35 28.74
C PRO A 646 -40.87 -23.29 27.93
N ARG A 647 -41.00 -24.17 26.91
CA ARG A 647 -42.25 -24.32 26.16
C ARG A 647 -43.33 -24.80 27.11
N ALA A 648 -44.13 -23.87 27.65
CA ALA A 648 -45.38 -24.18 28.30
C ALA A 648 -46.41 -24.51 27.21
N PRO A 649 -47.10 -25.67 27.29
CA PRO A 649 -48.12 -26.03 26.31
C PRO A 649 -49.33 -25.12 26.51
N GLY A 650 -49.59 -24.20 25.56
CA GLY A 650 -50.83 -23.42 25.56
C GLY A 650 -50.76 -21.95 25.13
N LEU A 651 -49.59 -21.38 24.82
CA LEU A 651 -49.52 -20.05 24.20
C LEU A 651 -49.29 -20.17 22.70
N ALA A 652 -50.10 -19.45 21.92
CA ALA A 652 -50.03 -19.46 20.46
C ALA A 652 -48.99 -18.42 19.96
N ASP A 653 -48.27 -18.79 18.90
CA ASP A 653 -47.04 -18.15 18.43
C ASP A 653 -47.16 -16.66 18.02
N TYR A 654 -48.37 -16.10 17.93
CA TYR A 654 -48.58 -14.71 17.52
C TYR A 654 -48.21 -13.66 18.59
N SER A 655 -47.96 -14.06 19.85
CA SER A 655 -47.64 -13.09 20.92
C SER A 655 -46.19 -12.57 20.90
N ILE A 656 -45.32 -13.12 20.05
CA ILE A 656 -43.90 -12.72 19.95
C ILE A 656 -43.67 -11.66 18.87
N GLU A 657 -44.53 -11.58 17.85
CA GLU A 657 -44.38 -10.60 16.77
C GLU A 657 -44.76 -9.17 17.21
N GLU A 658 -45.66 -9.00 18.19
CA GLU A 658 -46.03 -7.67 18.71
C GLU A 658 -44.96 -6.99 19.58
N LEU A 659 -43.91 -7.72 20.02
CA LEU A 659 -42.79 -7.13 20.77
C LEU A 659 -41.64 -6.65 19.88
N ARG A 660 -41.79 -6.71 18.55
CA ARG A 660 -40.74 -6.37 17.58
C ARG A 660 -41.04 -5.12 16.73
N LEU A 661 -42.16 -4.45 16.98
CA LEU A 661 -42.42 -3.06 16.55
C LEU A 661 -42.04 -2.11 17.68
#